data_AF-K2BD07-F1
#
_entry.id   AF-K2BD07-F1
#
_cell.length_a   1.000
_cell.length_b   1.000
_cell.length_c   1.000
_cell.angle_alpha   90.00
_cell.angle_beta   90.00
_cell.angle_gamma   90.00
#
_symmetry.space_group_name_H-M   'P 1'
#
loop_
_entity.id
_entity.type
_entity.pdbx_description
1 polymer ?
#
loop_
_entity_poly.entity_id
_entity_poly.type
_entity_poly.pdbx_seq_one_letter_code
_entity_poly.pdbx_strand_id
1 'polypeptide(L)'
;MFAKDVKIINPTSMKLEEAHLLGVMLKQCEEKDIKIFHTNNEYAVNIPSASLFGSSIKYIKLTHDLVHRYHINPVTKRVENRFSIVNFSQELAKGAFGNVYEVIGTVALQDSDRVIVKTDKPRVIKVQEYKDDKSLRAIELEAEISQLTNHLHIKIPTQFEHKVYLVLKRFLGKRLDKMLDDDEDVISSFSIEFRIKLTIQLLKALKQQVHDKEIIHRDIKPANIYINKFPLMVNIFDFGLSRRKDVHDQKICGTIYFLAPEGPLKTAELDEVSDIYSMGLILAMLWRGTTKSLQEGEVEWKTVDNLLRDLTLDGKISEKIVNNIMAMISKERSKRPSLEIAISEFEKIYEEYLHSQNKDFIFKAYQISNDFNDTMYHKSYIRTTKQFQEFLKKYINQLPNDPETLNEFSGIAQVYTFFGKKNATEIINIINDCYSLYDKYNAEIQSLRLEVEKKITCLNKFFPIKEISSAIKNLILIDENVKLIEYKLIKNQFNLDNLVVLLEHIHEIINQIHLELNKQNNLLINDKSGIYSIIQRLDLQATQDIDVKFKIAINNALADYLIKTLGSPSILSNQTLSTRRLNDINKILDIINKDADVDELISEVEAKINSLETGLTGNSTLRILIENAISDFKVNSLSFKNNYNNN
;
A
#
# COMPACT_ATOMS: atom_id res chain seq x y z
N MET A 1 -24.60 -34.23 -27.88
CA MET A 1 -24.26 -33.09 -27.00
C MET A 1 -22.96 -33.43 -26.30
N PHE A 2 -21.83 -32.87 -26.76
CA PHE A 2 -20.61 -32.94 -25.97
C PHE A 2 -20.84 -32.09 -24.71
N ALA A 3 -20.60 -32.65 -23.52
CA ALA A 3 -20.70 -31.90 -22.27
C ALA A 3 -19.78 -30.68 -22.37
N LYS A 4 -20.29 -29.48 -22.06
CA LYS A 4 -19.44 -28.30 -21.91
C LYS A 4 -18.45 -28.59 -20.80
N ASP A 5 -17.15 -28.55 -21.11
CA ASP A 5 -16.11 -28.64 -20.08
C ASP A 5 -16.08 -27.32 -19.31
N VAL A 6 -16.76 -27.30 -18.15
CA VAL A 6 -16.87 -26.13 -17.28
C VAL A 6 -15.84 -26.24 -16.17
N LYS A 7 -14.88 -25.31 -16.17
CA LYS A 7 -13.86 -25.20 -15.14
C LYS A 7 -14.41 -24.42 -13.95
N ILE A 8 -14.47 -25.05 -12.78
CA ILE A 8 -14.81 -24.38 -11.52
C ILE A 8 -13.55 -23.73 -10.95
N ILE A 9 -13.62 -22.43 -10.66
CA ILE A 9 -12.51 -21.66 -10.10
C ILE A 9 -12.91 -21.11 -8.74
N ASN A 10 -12.08 -21.39 -7.73
CA ASN A 10 -12.13 -20.70 -6.45
C ASN A 10 -11.10 -19.56 -6.42
N PRO A 11 -11.53 -18.28 -6.47
CA PRO A 11 -10.61 -17.15 -6.53
C PRO A 11 -9.66 -17.05 -5.33
N THR A 12 -9.95 -17.67 -4.18
CA THR A 12 -9.05 -17.61 -3.00
C THR A 12 -8.03 -18.74 -2.94
N SER A 13 -8.19 -19.81 -3.72
CA SER A 13 -7.38 -21.03 -3.61
C SER A 13 -7.03 -21.65 -4.97
N MET A 14 -6.90 -20.82 -5.99
CA MET A 14 -6.69 -21.25 -7.38
C MET A 14 -5.24 -21.63 -7.70
N LYS A 15 -5.07 -22.60 -8.59
CA LYS A 15 -3.77 -22.97 -9.19
C LYS A 15 -3.34 -21.94 -10.24
N LEU A 16 -2.07 -21.98 -10.66
CA LEU A 16 -1.52 -21.04 -11.65
C LEU A 16 -2.30 -21.01 -12.98
N GLU A 17 -2.72 -22.18 -13.47
CA GLU A 17 -3.52 -22.28 -14.71
C GLU A 17 -4.92 -21.63 -14.55
N GLU A 18 -5.54 -21.81 -13.38
CA GLU A 18 -6.84 -21.21 -13.05
C GLU A 18 -6.73 -19.70 -12.88
N ALA A 19 -5.62 -19.22 -12.30
CA ALA A 19 -5.30 -17.80 -12.22
C ALA A 19 -5.22 -17.16 -13.61
N HIS A 20 -4.50 -17.78 -14.55
CA HIS A 20 -4.43 -17.30 -15.93
C HIS A 20 -5.82 -17.28 -16.59
N LEU A 21 -6.60 -18.34 -16.45
CA LEU A 21 -7.95 -18.41 -17.02
C LEU A 21 -8.86 -17.31 -16.46
N LEU A 22 -8.80 -17.08 -15.16
CA LEU A 22 -9.52 -15.99 -14.50
C LEU A 22 -9.08 -14.62 -15.02
N GLY A 23 -7.78 -14.38 -15.19
CA GLY A 23 -7.28 -13.12 -15.71
C GLY A 23 -7.74 -12.82 -17.13
N VAL A 24 -7.71 -13.82 -18.03
CA VAL A 24 -8.26 -13.69 -19.40
C VAL A 24 -9.76 -13.38 -19.35
N MET A 25 -10.52 -14.09 -18.50
CA MET A 25 -11.96 -13.86 -18.32
C MET A 25 -12.25 -12.41 -17.91
N LEU A 26 -11.58 -11.92 -16.88
CA LEU A 26 -11.82 -10.59 -16.32
C LEU A 26 -11.49 -9.50 -17.34
N LYS A 27 -10.41 -9.66 -18.11
CA LYS A 27 -10.04 -8.72 -19.17
C LYS A 27 -11.03 -8.72 -20.34
N GLN A 28 -11.51 -9.87 -20.79
CA GLN A 28 -12.52 -9.94 -21.84
C GLN A 28 -13.87 -9.37 -21.42
N CYS A 29 -14.18 -9.46 -20.13
CA CYS A 29 -15.42 -8.94 -19.58
C CYS A 29 -15.34 -7.43 -19.29
N GLU A 30 -14.13 -6.87 -19.17
CA GLU A 30 -13.89 -5.42 -19.17
C GLU A 30 -14.34 -4.78 -20.50
N GLU A 31 -14.05 -5.41 -21.64
CA GLU A 31 -14.51 -4.95 -22.97
C GLU A 31 -16.05 -4.94 -23.10
N LYS A 32 -16.77 -5.63 -22.20
CA LYS A 32 -18.23 -5.77 -22.18
C LYS A 32 -18.90 -4.98 -21.05
N ASP A 33 -18.16 -4.14 -20.32
CA ASP A 33 -18.62 -3.37 -19.15
C ASP A 33 -19.31 -4.23 -18.07
N ILE A 34 -18.89 -5.49 -17.93
CA ILE A 34 -19.39 -6.37 -16.87
C ILE A 34 -18.66 -6.03 -15.57
N LYS A 35 -19.40 -5.54 -14.57
CA LYS A 35 -18.84 -5.18 -13.27
C LYS A 35 -19.05 -6.24 -12.20
N ILE A 36 -20.06 -7.09 -12.34
CA ILE A 36 -20.41 -8.12 -11.36
C ILE A 36 -20.37 -9.49 -12.02
N PHE A 37 -19.68 -10.43 -11.37
CA PHE A 37 -19.65 -11.83 -11.78
C PHE A 37 -20.33 -12.67 -10.72
N HIS A 38 -21.40 -13.37 -11.11
CA HIS A 38 -22.22 -14.18 -10.23
C HIS A 38 -21.84 -15.66 -10.27
N THR A 39 -21.90 -16.31 -9.12
CA THR A 39 -21.63 -17.76 -8.97
C THR A 39 -22.57 -18.65 -9.77
N ASN A 40 -23.78 -18.17 -10.05
CA ASN A 40 -24.80 -18.90 -10.80
C ASN A 40 -24.60 -18.87 -12.32
N ASN A 41 -23.65 -18.06 -12.81
CA ASN A 41 -23.40 -17.87 -14.24
C ASN A 41 -22.20 -18.70 -14.73
N GLU A 42 -22.25 -19.07 -16.01
CA GLU A 42 -21.11 -19.64 -16.75
C GLU A 42 -20.53 -18.57 -17.69
N TYR A 43 -19.23 -18.35 -17.58
CA TYR A 43 -18.51 -17.34 -18.36
C TYR A 43 -17.73 -18.01 -19.48
N ALA A 44 -18.06 -17.68 -20.73
CA ALA A 44 -17.28 -18.12 -21.88
C ALA A 44 -16.01 -17.27 -22.01
N VAL A 45 -14.86 -17.93 -22.05
CA VAL A 45 -13.53 -17.33 -22.12
C VAL A 45 -12.85 -17.78 -23.39
N ASN A 46 -12.48 -16.81 -24.22
CA ASN A 46 -11.82 -17.09 -25.48
C ASN A 46 -10.30 -17.11 -25.29
N ILE A 47 -9.66 -18.28 -25.32
CA ILE A 47 -8.22 -18.36 -25.13
C ILE A 47 -7.52 -18.15 -26.48
N PRO A 48 -6.71 -17.07 -26.63
CA PRO A 48 -5.95 -16.86 -27.86
C PRO A 48 -4.94 -18.01 -28.05
N SER A 49 -4.99 -18.66 -29.21
CA SER A 49 -4.01 -19.68 -29.59
C SER A 49 -2.83 -19.02 -30.31
N ALA A 50 -1.61 -19.51 -30.07
CA ALA A 50 -0.42 -19.13 -30.84
C ALA A 50 -0.35 -19.83 -32.23
N SER A 51 -1.26 -20.76 -32.53
CA SER A 51 -1.33 -21.45 -33.82
C SER A 51 -2.31 -20.76 -34.79
N LEU A 52 -2.01 -20.86 -36.09
CA LEU A 52 -2.83 -20.36 -37.21
C LEU A 52 -4.25 -20.98 -37.30
N PHE A 53 -4.64 -21.83 -36.35
CA PHE A 53 -5.93 -22.54 -36.34
C PHE A 53 -6.60 -22.43 -34.96
N GLY A 54 -7.47 -21.42 -34.83
CA GLY A 54 -8.61 -21.41 -33.90
C GLY A 54 -8.34 -20.93 -32.48
N SER A 55 -9.17 -20.00 -32.01
CA SER A 55 -9.28 -19.65 -30.61
C SER A 55 -10.12 -20.70 -29.88
N SER A 56 -9.71 -21.13 -28.67
CA SER A 56 -10.44 -22.17 -27.92
C SER A 56 -11.34 -21.54 -26.86
N ILE A 57 -12.63 -21.88 -26.86
CA ILE A 57 -13.58 -21.39 -25.87
C ILE A 57 -13.57 -22.35 -24.68
N LYS A 58 -13.26 -21.83 -23.49
CA LYS A 58 -13.48 -22.52 -22.21
C LYS A 58 -14.64 -21.87 -21.46
N TYR A 59 -15.32 -22.65 -20.63
CA TYR A 59 -16.36 -22.14 -19.75
C TYR A 59 -15.84 -22.12 -18.32
N ILE A 60 -16.02 -21.01 -17.62
CA ILE A 60 -15.62 -20.84 -16.22
C ILE A 60 -16.87 -20.66 -15.37
N LYS A 61 -16.90 -21.33 -14.22
CA LYS A 61 -17.85 -21.07 -13.14
C LYS A 61 -17.10 -20.69 -11.88
N LEU A 62 -17.56 -19.65 -11.19
CA LEU A 62 -16.91 -19.15 -9.97
C LEU A 62 -17.56 -19.76 -8.72
N THR A 63 -16.77 -20.03 -7.69
CA THR A 63 -17.31 -20.41 -6.38
C THR A 63 -17.75 -19.22 -5.52
N HIS A 64 -17.31 -18.01 -5.88
CA HIS A 64 -17.64 -16.76 -5.20
C HIS A 64 -17.94 -15.66 -6.21
N ASP A 65 -18.77 -14.70 -5.81
CA ASP A 65 -19.08 -13.55 -6.64
C ASP A 65 -17.87 -12.60 -6.70
N LEU A 66 -17.70 -11.93 -7.83
CA LEU A 66 -16.66 -10.91 -8.01
C LEU A 66 -17.32 -9.55 -8.28
N VAL A 67 -16.97 -8.56 -7.48
CA VAL A 67 -17.42 -7.17 -7.65
C VAL A 67 -16.24 -6.33 -8.11
N HIS A 68 -16.29 -5.84 -9.34
CA HIS A 68 -15.32 -4.91 -9.89
C HIS A 68 -15.25 -3.63 -9.06
N ARG A 69 -14.04 -3.09 -8.94
CA ARG A 69 -13.77 -1.79 -8.33
C ARG A 69 -12.47 -1.21 -8.87
N TYR A 70 -12.45 0.11 -8.95
CA TYR A 70 -11.25 0.84 -9.33
C TYR A 70 -10.28 0.98 -8.16
N HIS A 71 -9.00 0.94 -8.47
CA HIS A 71 -7.92 1.26 -7.55
C HIS A 71 -6.92 2.18 -8.24
N ILE A 72 -6.75 3.39 -7.72
CA ILE A 72 -5.73 4.30 -8.23
C ILE A 72 -4.39 3.90 -7.62
N ASN A 73 -3.44 3.49 -8.46
CA ASN A 73 -2.08 3.22 -8.02
C ASN A 73 -1.48 4.53 -7.47
N PRO A 74 -1.03 4.56 -6.21
CA PRO A 74 -0.57 5.79 -5.59
C PRO A 74 0.70 6.36 -6.23
N VAL A 75 1.51 5.51 -6.88
CA VAL A 75 2.78 5.85 -7.55
C VAL A 75 2.54 6.22 -9.00
N THR A 76 2.01 5.29 -9.81
CA THR A 76 1.86 5.50 -11.25
C THR A 76 0.66 6.35 -11.62
N LYS A 77 -0.26 6.60 -10.66
CA LYS A 77 -1.57 7.24 -10.85
C LYS A 77 -2.49 6.51 -11.84
N ARG A 78 -2.08 5.34 -12.34
CA ARG A 78 -2.90 4.52 -13.22
C ARG A 78 -4.08 3.95 -12.45
N VAL A 79 -5.21 3.85 -13.13
CA VAL A 79 -6.38 3.15 -12.63
C VAL A 79 -6.18 1.66 -12.89
N GLU A 80 -6.19 0.88 -11.82
CA GLU A 80 -6.09 -0.57 -11.85
C GLU A 80 -7.46 -1.20 -11.59
N ASN A 81 -7.78 -2.24 -12.35
CA ASN A 81 -8.95 -3.07 -12.13
C ASN A 81 -8.70 -4.07 -10.99
N ARG A 82 -9.59 -4.05 -10.00
CA ARG A 82 -9.61 -5.02 -8.91
C ARG A 82 -11.01 -5.57 -8.75
N PHE A 83 -11.10 -6.76 -8.17
CA PHE A 83 -12.36 -7.43 -7.93
C PHE A 83 -12.42 -7.90 -6.48
N SER A 84 -13.40 -7.43 -5.74
CA SER A 84 -13.69 -7.93 -4.40
C SER A 84 -14.35 -9.30 -4.52
N ILE A 85 -13.82 -10.28 -3.79
CA ILE A 85 -14.38 -11.63 -3.71
C ILE A 85 -15.44 -11.61 -2.61
N VAL A 86 -16.69 -11.89 -2.96
CA VAL A 86 -17.85 -11.75 -2.09
C VAL A 86 -18.66 -13.04 -2.09
N ASN A 87 -19.27 -13.37 -0.97
CA ASN A 87 -20.29 -14.40 -0.90
C ASN A 87 -21.67 -13.75 -0.66
N PHE A 88 -22.43 -13.50 -1.73
CA PHE A 88 -23.77 -12.90 -1.58
C PHE A 88 -24.81 -13.84 -0.93
N SER A 89 -24.48 -15.13 -0.77
CA SER A 89 -25.36 -16.07 -0.05
C SER A 89 -25.31 -15.89 1.48
N GLN A 90 -24.26 -15.24 2.00
CA GLN A 90 -24.07 -15.04 3.43
C GLN A 90 -24.11 -13.55 3.77
N GLU A 91 -25.31 -13.06 4.04
CA GLU A 91 -25.53 -11.68 4.49
C GLU A 91 -25.07 -11.52 5.94
N LEU A 92 -24.22 -10.51 6.21
CA LEU A 92 -23.79 -10.17 7.57
C LEU A 92 -24.83 -9.33 8.29
N ALA A 93 -25.47 -8.41 7.56
CA ALA A 93 -26.49 -7.53 8.11
C ALA A 93 -27.40 -6.99 7.00
N LYS A 94 -28.68 -6.86 7.34
CA LYS A 94 -29.71 -6.21 6.53
C LYS A 94 -30.17 -4.92 7.21
N GLY A 95 -30.08 -3.79 6.53
CA GLY A 95 -30.52 -2.50 7.06
C GLY A 95 -31.40 -1.71 6.10
N ALA A 96 -31.99 -0.63 6.59
CA ALA A 96 -32.72 0.35 5.76
C ALA A 96 -31.83 0.98 4.67
N PHE A 97 -30.51 1.00 4.92
CA PHE A 97 -29.49 1.56 4.04
C PHE A 97 -28.76 0.48 3.23
N GLY A 98 -29.36 -0.68 2.99
CA GLY A 98 -28.79 -1.73 2.15
C GLY A 98 -28.28 -2.96 2.89
N ASN A 99 -27.77 -3.90 2.12
CA ASN A 99 -27.28 -5.20 2.59
C ASN A 99 -25.76 -5.18 2.71
N VAL A 100 -25.22 -5.83 3.75
CA VAL A 100 -23.78 -5.88 4.01
C VAL A 100 -23.29 -7.31 3.92
N TYR A 101 -22.22 -7.52 3.14
CA TYR A 101 -21.60 -8.83 2.92
C TYR A 101 -20.11 -8.81 3.25
N GLU A 102 -19.58 -9.96 3.57
CA GLU A 102 -18.14 -10.13 3.77
C GLU A 102 -17.38 -10.09 2.44
N VAL A 103 -16.22 -9.42 2.45
CA VAL A 103 -15.24 -9.47 1.37
C VAL A 103 -14.09 -10.35 1.83
N ILE A 104 -14.03 -11.58 1.31
CA ILE A 104 -13.05 -12.60 1.73
C ILE A 104 -11.69 -12.44 1.04
N GLY A 105 -11.61 -11.58 0.03
CA GLY A 105 -10.36 -11.25 -0.64
C GLY A 105 -10.52 -10.25 -1.77
N THR A 106 -9.41 -9.92 -2.40
CA THR A 106 -9.37 -9.07 -3.60
C THR A 106 -8.50 -9.75 -4.66
N VAL A 107 -9.04 -9.89 -5.87
CA VAL A 107 -8.28 -10.20 -7.07
C VAL A 107 -7.79 -8.87 -7.68
N ALA A 108 -6.49 -8.76 -7.95
CA ALA A 108 -5.90 -7.66 -8.70
C ALA A 108 -5.43 -8.17 -10.05
N LEU A 109 -5.91 -7.56 -11.13
CA LEU A 109 -5.46 -7.86 -12.49
C LEU A 109 -4.09 -7.19 -12.71
N GLN A 110 -3.14 -7.94 -13.24
CA GLN A 110 -1.82 -7.46 -13.66
C GLN A 110 -1.71 -7.46 -15.19
N ASP A 111 -0.64 -6.86 -15.70
CA ASP A 111 -0.30 -6.94 -17.11
C ASP A 111 -0.12 -8.41 -17.56
N SER A 112 -0.56 -8.73 -18.78
CA SER A 112 -0.49 -10.08 -19.38
C SER A 112 -1.41 -11.14 -18.75
N ASP A 113 -2.64 -10.75 -18.38
CA ASP A 113 -3.72 -11.66 -17.96
C ASP A 113 -3.40 -12.45 -16.67
N ARG A 114 -2.44 -11.94 -15.88
CA ARG A 114 -2.08 -12.48 -14.57
C ARG A 114 -2.97 -11.87 -13.49
N VAL A 115 -3.21 -12.62 -12.43
CA VAL A 115 -3.98 -12.18 -11.28
C VAL A 115 -3.24 -12.48 -9.98
N ILE A 116 -3.36 -11.56 -9.02
CA ILE A 116 -2.87 -11.74 -7.66
C ILE A 116 -4.05 -11.62 -6.70
N VAL A 117 -4.10 -12.52 -5.73
CA VAL A 117 -5.14 -12.56 -4.70
C VAL A 117 -4.59 -12.04 -3.38
N LYS A 118 -5.34 -11.17 -2.72
CA LYS A 118 -5.00 -10.58 -1.43
C LYS A 118 -6.13 -10.82 -0.44
N THR A 119 -5.83 -11.47 0.68
CA THR A 119 -6.77 -11.85 1.74
C THR A 119 -6.43 -11.25 3.10
N ASP A 120 -5.39 -10.40 3.16
CA ASP A 120 -4.78 -9.85 4.36
C ASP A 120 -5.63 -8.79 5.08
N LYS A 121 -6.62 -8.21 4.39
CA LYS A 121 -7.37 -7.05 4.91
C LYS A 121 -8.85 -7.37 5.01
N PRO A 122 -9.39 -7.48 6.25
CA PRO A 122 -10.80 -7.78 6.45
C PRO A 122 -11.63 -6.59 5.96
N ARG A 123 -12.60 -6.87 5.09
CA ARG A 123 -13.44 -5.88 4.43
C ARG A 123 -14.88 -6.36 4.39
N VAL A 124 -15.77 -5.40 4.25
CA VAL A 124 -17.17 -5.65 3.93
C VAL A 124 -17.56 -4.83 2.71
N ILE A 125 -18.66 -5.22 2.09
CA ILE A 125 -19.27 -4.50 0.97
C ILE A 125 -20.72 -4.20 1.33
N LYS A 126 -21.07 -2.91 1.29
CA LYS A 126 -22.43 -2.41 1.45
C LYS A 126 -23.04 -2.27 0.05
N VAL A 127 -24.20 -2.88 -0.16
CA VAL A 127 -24.93 -2.88 -1.43
C VAL A 127 -26.24 -2.12 -1.23
N GLN A 128 -26.40 -1.03 -1.96
CA GLN A 128 -27.57 -0.15 -1.90
C GLN A 128 -28.27 -0.08 -3.25
N GLU A 129 -29.58 -0.29 -3.26
CA GLU A 129 -30.40 -0.14 -4.46
C GLU A 129 -30.94 1.29 -4.56
N TYR A 130 -31.01 1.85 -5.77
CA TYR A 130 -31.61 3.16 -6.03
C TYR A 130 -32.71 3.06 -7.08
N LYS A 131 -33.73 3.91 -6.94
CA LYS A 131 -34.94 3.92 -7.79
C LYS A 131 -34.99 5.14 -8.71
N ASP A 132 -34.26 6.19 -8.36
CA ASP A 132 -34.26 7.49 -9.03
C ASP A 132 -32.92 8.21 -8.77
N ASP A 133 -32.69 9.32 -9.48
CA ASP A 133 -31.46 10.12 -9.33
C ASP A 133 -31.30 10.69 -7.91
N LYS A 134 -32.41 10.92 -7.19
CA LYS A 134 -32.40 11.43 -5.83
C LYS A 134 -31.83 10.41 -4.84
N SER A 135 -32.27 9.16 -4.94
CA SER A 135 -31.76 8.05 -4.12
C SER A 135 -30.32 7.70 -4.50
N LEU A 136 -29.96 7.75 -5.79
CA LEU A 136 -28.58 7.62 -6.23
C LEU A 136 -27.69 8.70 -5.61
N ARG A 137 -28.08 9.97 -5.71
CA ARG A 137 -27.30 11.09 -5.15
C ARG A 137 -27.12 10.99 -3.64
N ALA A 138 -28.12 10.48 -2.92
CA ALA A 138 -28.00 10.26 -1.48
C ALA A 138 -26.94 9.20 -1.14
N ILE A 139 -26.88 8.11 -1.91
CA ILE A 139 -25.87 7.05 -1.73
C ILE A 139 -24.47 7.55 -2.12
N GLU A 140 -24.37 8.32 -3.20
CA GLU A 140 -23.09 8.95 -3.60
C GLU A 140 -22.59 9.90 -2.52
N LEU A 141 -23.47 10.74 -1.96
CA LEU A 141 -23.10 11.66 -0.89
C LEU A 141 -22.63 10.92 0.37
N GLU A 142 -23.29 9.82 0.73
CA GLU A 142 -22.83 8.94 1.82
C GLU A 142 -21.39 8.45 1.54
N ALA A 143 -21.12 7.96 0.33
CA ALA A 143 -19.81 7.47 -0.05
C ALA A 143 -18.75 8.59 -0.06
N GLU A 144 -19.08 9.77 -0.58
CA GLU A 144 -18.23 10.97 -0.61
C GLU A 144 -17.84 11.39 0.81
N ILE A 145 -18.80 11.52 1.73
CA ILE A 145 -18.54 11.89 3.13
C ILE A 145 -17.73 10.80 3.83
N SER A 146 -18.08 9.53 3.64
CA SER A 146 -17.37 8.41 4.26
C SER A 146 -15.91 8.36 3.84
N GLN A 147 -15.57 8.76 2.61
CA GLN A 147 -14.19 8.83 2.10
C GLN A 147 -13.33 9.91 2.77
N LEU A 148 -13.94 10.96 3.35
CA LEU A 148 -13.23 11.97 4.13
C LEU A 148 -12.69 11.42 5.46
N THR A 149 -13.21 10.28 5.89
CA THR A 149 -12.83 9.64 7.14
C THR A 149 -11.76 8.57 6.91
N ASN A 150 -10.66 8.67 7.64
CA ASN A 150 -9.51 7.79 7.42
C ASN A 150 -9.75 6.37 7.95
N HIS A 151 -10.51 6.20 9.04
CA HIS A 151 -10.67 4.92 9.73
C HIS A 151 -11.54 3.91 8.97
N LEU A 152 -12.45 4.37 8.10
CA LEU A 152 -13.33 3.50 7.29
C LEU A 152 -12.63 2.83 6.10
N HIS A 153 -11.50 3.37 5.63
CA HIS A 153 -10.78 2.88 4.43
C HIS A 153 -11.68 2.64 3.19
N ILE A 154 -12.64 3.54 2.97
CA ILE A 154 -13.60 3.48 1.87
C ILE A 154 -12.89 3.37 0.51
N LYS A 155 -13.47 2.61 -0.41
CA LYS A 155 -13.07 2.53 -1.82
C LYS A 155 -14.04 3.30 -2.70
N ILE A 156 -13.58 3.61 -3.91
CA ILE A 156 -14.40 4.22 -4.94
C ILE A 156 -15.63 3.31 -5.14
N PRO A 157 -16.86 3.84 -5.04
CA PRO A 157 -18.07 3.04 -5.21
C PRO A 157 -18.20 2.55 -6.65
N THR A 158 -18.71 1.33 -6.81
CA THR A 158 -19.04 0.77 -8.12
C THR A 158 -20.55 0.86 -8.32
N GLN A 159 -20.99 1.50 -9.40
CA GLN A 159 -22.40 1.55 -9.81
C GLN A 159 -22.64 0.54 -10.93
N PHE A 160 -23.63 -0.33 -10.73
CA PHE A 160 -24.05 -1.35 -11.69
C PHE A 160 -25.50 -1.80 -11.43
N GLU A 161 -26.30 -1.99 -12.48
CA GLU A 161 -27.67 -2.54 -12.41
C GLU A 161 -28.56 -1.97 -11.28
N HIS A 162 -28.73 -0.64 -11.23
CA HIS A 162 -29.51 0.04 -10.18
C HIS A 162 -29.01 -0.16 -8.74
N LYS A 163 -27.74 -0.57 -8.58
CA LYS A 163 -27.08 -0.75 -7.29
C LYS A 163 -25.77 0.02 -7.22
N VAL A 164 -25.43 0.41 -5.99
CA VAL A 164 -24.12 0.95 -5.62
C VAL A 164 -23.47 -0.02 -4.64
N TYR A 165 -22.22 -0.34 -4.94
CA TYR A 165 -21.38 -1.27 -4.19
C TYR A 165 -20.25 -0.50 -3.51
N LEU A 166 -20.32 -0.36 -2.20
CA LEU A 166 -19.37 0.40 -1.39
C LEU A 166 -18.51 -0.55 -0.55
N VAL A 167 -17.21 -0.64 -0.86
CA VAL A 167 -16.27 -1.49 -0.11
C VAL A 167 -15.60 -0.66 0.99
N LEU A 168 -15.64 -1.18 2.23
CA LEU A 168 -15.12 -0.52 3.43
C LEU A 168 -14.38 -1.49 4.35
N LYS A 169 -13.69 -0.95 5.36
CA LYS A 169 -13.02 -1.74 6.40
C LYS A 169 -14.07 -2.55 7.18
N ARG A 170 -13.77 -3.82 7.42
CA ARG A 170 -14.51 -4.59 8.42
C ARG A 170 -13.93 -4.25 9.79
N PHE A 171 -14.76 -3.73 10.69
CA PHE A 171 -14.34 -3.51 12.07
C PHE A 171 -14.31 -4.83 12.84
N LEU A 172 -13.30 -4.98 13.69
CA LEU A 172 -13.23 -6.05 14.67
C LEU A 172 -14.05 -5.65 15.91
N GLY A 173 -14.44 -6.64 16.70
CA GLY A 173 -15.25 -6.44 17.90
C GLY A 173 -16.76 -6.51 17.64
N LYS A 174 -17.55 -5.93 18.54
CA LYS A 174 -19.01 -5.97 18.53
C LYS A 174 -19.60 -4.57 18.35
N ARG A 175 -20.82 -4.47 17.81
CA ARG A 175 -21.56 -3.21 17.79
C ARG A 175 -22.00 -2.85 19.21
N LEU A 176 -22.01 -1.56 19.52
CA LEU A 176 -22.33 -1.10 20.87
C LEU A 176 -23.77 -1.44 21.24
N ASP A 177 -24.75 -1.31 20.35
CA ASP A 177 -26.13 -1.76 20.64
C ASP A 177 -26.18 -3.22 21.07
N LYS A 178 -25.44 -4.11 20.39
CA LYS A 178 -25.35 -5.52 20.77
C LYS A 178 -24.65 -5.72 22.10
N MET A 179 -23.61 -4.96 22.40
CA MET A 179 -22.97 -5.03 23.73
C MET A 179 -23.86 -4.50 24.85
N LEU A 180 -24.74 -3.54 24.58
CA LEU A 180 -25.70 -3.04 25.56
C LEU A 180 -26.85 -4.04 25.80
N ASP A 181 -27.14 -4.91 24.83
CA ASP A 181 -28.27 -5.88 24.85
C ASP A 181 -27.88 -7.33 25.20
N ASP A 182 -26.60 -7.70 25.19
CA ASP A 182 -26.09 -9.09 25.28
C ASP A 182 -25.84 -9.54 26.74
N ASP A 183 -26.36 -10.72 27.12
CA ASP A 183 -26.24 -11.33 28.46
C ASP A 183 -24.82 -11.81 28.82
N GLU A 184 -23.91 -11.99 27.84
CA GLU A 184 -22.49 -12.33 28.10
C GLU A 184 -21.58 -11.10 28.18
N ASP A 185 -21.91 -10.02 27.47
CA ASP A 185 -21.14 -8.77 27.40
C ASP A 185 -21.84 -7.61 28.11
N VAL A 186 -22.70 -7.94 29.07
CA VAL A 186 -23.57 -7.00 29.78
C VAL A 186 -22.75 -5.86 30.34
N ILE A 187 -23.24 -4.63 30.18
CA ILE A 187 -22.70 -3.41 30.79
C ILE A 187 -22.32 -3.62 32.27
N SER A 188 -23.14 -4.36 33.03
CA SER A 188 -22.91 -4.69 34.44
C SER A 188 -21.61 -5.44 34.71
N SER A 189 -21.07 -6.17 33.72
CA SER A 189 -19.79 -6.87 33.82
C SER A 189 -18.58 -5.93 33.65
N PHE A 190 -18.77 -4.74 33.09
CA PHE A 190 -17.66 -3.82 32.84
C PHE A 190 -17.23 -3.16 34.15
N SER A 191 -15.93 -3.25 34.44
CA SER A 191 -15.32 -2.51 35.53
C SER A 191 -15.52 -1.00 35.36
N ILE A 192 -15.55 -0.29 36.49
CA ILE A 192 -15.64 1.18 36.51
C ILE A 192 -14.52 1.77 35.64
N GLU A 193 -13.30 1.27 35.82
CA GLU A 193 -12.13 1.65 35.04
C GLU A 193 -12.38 1.54 33.52
N PHE A 194 -12.92 0.40 33.07
CA PHE A 194 -13.19 0.18 31.65
C PHE A 194 -14.29 1.12 31.13
N ARG A 195 -15.34 1.39 31.91
CA ARG A 195 -16.40 2.34 31.51
C ARG A 195 -15.87 3.77 31.37
N ILE A 196 -14.96 4.21 32.26
CA ILE A 196 -14.30 5.52 32.13
C ILE A 196 -13.47 5.56 30.85
N LYS A 197 -12.61 4.56 30.62
CA LYS A 197 -11.80 4.46 29.40
C LYS A 197 -12.65 4.46 28.13
N LEU A 198 -13.72 3.67 28.11
CA LEU A 198 -14.65 3.59 26.98
C LEU A 198 -15.36 4.93 26.76
N THR A 199 -15.74 5.65 27.82
CA THR A 199 -16.32 7.00 27.73
C THR A 199 -15.38 7.98 27.04
N ILE A 200 -14.11 8.02 27.48
CA ILE A 200 -13.09 8.88 26.88
C ILE A 200 -12.88 8.52 25.40
N GLN A 201 -12.81 7.22 25.08
CA GLN A 201 -12.62 6.76 23.70
C GLN A 201 -13.83 7.04 22.81
N LEU A 202 -15.06 6.99 23.32
CA LEU A 202 -16.27 7.38 22.59
C LEU A 202 -16.24 8.87 22.22
N LEU A 203 -15.89 9.73 23.17
CA LEU A 203 -15.74 11.17 22.94
C LEU A 203 -14.61 11.48 21.96
N LYS A 204 -13.44 10.86 22.15
CA LYS A 204 -12.28 10.99 21.24
C LYS A 204 -12.64 10.50 19.83
N ALA A 205 -13.38 9.41 19.69
CA ALA A 205 -13.82 8.92 18.38
C ALA A 205 -14.75 9.92 17.69
N LEU A 206 -15.75 10.48 18.38
CA LEU A 206 -16.63 11.49 17.80
C LEU A 206 -15.84 12.72 17.33
N LYS A 207 -14.90 13.19 18.15
CA LYS A 207 -14.01 14.30 17.78
C LYS A 207 -13.17 13.96 16.55
N GLN A 208 -12.35 12.91 16.62
CA GLN A 208 -11.30 12.63 15.63
C GLN A 208 -11.83 12.05 14.32
N GLN A 209 -12.89 11.24 14.39
CA GLN A 209 -13.44 10.51 13.24
C GLN A 209 -14.53 11.30 12.52
N VAL A 210 -15.14 12.30 13.19
CA VAL A 210 -16.27 13.07 12.66
C VAL A 210 -15.98 14.57 12.68
N HIS A 211 -15.92 15.21 13.84
CA HIS A 211 -15.94 16.68 13.93
C HIS A 211 -14.64 17.33 13.42
N ASP A 212 -13.47 16.75 13.69
CA ASP A 212 -12.16 17.18 13.15
C ASP A 212 -12.05 16.96 11.62
N LYS A 213 -13.04 16.30 11.00
CA LYS A 213 -13.17 16.15 9.55
C LYS A 213 -14.17 17.13 8.95
N GLU A 214 -14.63 18.11 9.74
CA GLU A 214 -15.68 19.06 9.35
C GLU A 214 -16.99 18.34 8.95
N ILE A 215 -17.29 17.22 9.62
CA ILE A 215 -18.50 16.43 9.40
C ILE A 215 -19.40 16.56 10.63
N ILE A 216 -20.71 16.60 10.39
CA ILE A 216 -21.75 16.42 11.40
C ILE A 216 -22.43 15.08 11.10
N HIS A 217 -22.52 14.19 12.08
CA HIS A 217 -23.01 12.83 11.84
C HIS A 217 -24.54 12.74 11.80
N ARG A 218 -25.25 13.45 12.70
CA ARG A 218 -26.72 13.53 12.78
C ARG A 218 -27.47 12.21 13.05
N ASP A 219 -26.76 11.10 13.29
CA ASP A 219 -27.35 9.80 13.65
C ASP A 219 -26.42 9.00 14.57
N ILE A 220 -25.82 9.69 15.55
CA ILE A 220 -25.03 9.05 16.59
C ILE A 220 -25.95 8.19 17.46
N LYS A 221 -25.70 6.88 17.46
CA LYS A 221 -26.44 5.87 18.22
C LYS A 221 -25.59 4.62 18.43
N PRO A 222 -25.91 3.74 19.40
CA PRO A 222 -25.15 2.53 19.67
C PRO A 222 -25.01 1.60 18.45
N ALA A 223 -26.03 1.54 17.59
CA ALA A 223 -26.02 0.71 16.40
C ALA A 223 -24.95 1.11 15.36
N ASN A 224 -24.46 2.35 15.41
CA ASN A 224 -23.50 2.97 14.49
C ASN A 224 -22.09 3.07 15.10
N ILE A 225 -21.82 2.33 16.19
CA ILE A 225 -20.53 2.32 16.87
C ILE A 225 -20.05 0.88 17.03
N TYR A 226 -18.82 0.58 16.59
CA TYR A 226 -18.12 -0.68 16.87
C TYR A 226 -17.11 -0.50 17.98
N ILE A 227 -17.08 -1.45 18.91
CA ILE A 227 -16.13 -1.53 20.01
C ILE A 227 -15.29 -2.80 19.86
N ASN A 228 -13.98 -2.64 19.76
CA ASN A 228 -13.03 -3.70 20.01
C ASN A 228 -12.53 -3.54 21.46
N LYS A 229 -12.59 -4.58 22.29
CA LYS A 229 -12.16 -4.50 23.69
C LYS A 229 -10.64 -4.59 23.85
N PHE A 230 -9.97 -5.34 22.96
CA PHE A 230 -8.54 -5.64 23.06
C PHE A 230 -7.86 -5.56 21.68
N PRO A 231 -7.09 -4.49 21.41
CA PRO A 231 -7.01 -3.25 22.18
C PRO A 231 -8.33 -2.45 22.12
N LEU A 232 -8.56 -1.58 23.13
CA LEU A 232 -9.77 -0.75 23.21
C LEU A 232 -9.82 0.26 22.04
N MET A 233 -10.65 -0.02 21.05
CA MET A 233 -10.88 0.85 19.89
C MET A 233 -12.37 1.10 19.70
N VAL A 234 -12.71 2.36 19.45
CA VAL A 234 -14.05 2.81 19.09
C VAL A 234 -14.03 3.24 17.63
N ASN A 235 -14.95 2.71 16.82
CA ASN A 235 -15.10 3.11 15.42
C ASN A 235 -16.55 3.51 15.15
N ILE A 236 -16.77 4.77 14.79
CA ILE A 236 -18.06 5.29 14.35
C ILE A 236 -18.22 4.99 12.86
N PHE A 237 -19.40 4.50 12.46
CA PHE A 237 -19.68 4.12 11.07
C PHE A 237 -21.10 4.50 10.67
N ASP A 238 -21.38 4.41 9.36
CA ASP A 238 -22.66 4.78 8.72
C ASP A 238 -22.92 6.29 8.65
N PHE A 239 -22.42 6.90 7.58
CA PHE A 239 -22.52 8.34 7.33
C PHE A 239 -23.70 8.69 6.41
N GLY A 240 -24.70 7.81 6.27
CA GLY A 240 -25.83 7.98 5.35
C GLY A 240 -26.71 9.20 5.63
N LEU A 241 -26.69 9.70 6.87
CA LEU A 241 -27.36 10.93 7.28
C LEU A 241 -26.39 12.08 7.58
N SER A 242 -25.09 11.87 7.41
CA SER A 242 -24.08 12.88 7.73
C SER A 242 -24.08 14.03 6.73
N ARG A 243 -23.43 15.12 7.09
CA ARG A 243 -23.17 16.25 6.18
C ARG A 243 -21.85 16.92 6.52
N ARG A 244 -21.34 17.76 5.61
CA ARG A 244 -20.25 18.67 5.93
C ARG A 244 -20.76 19.86 6.76
N LYS A 245 -19.91 20.41 7.60
CA LYS A 245 -20.22 21.53 8.50
C LYS A 245 -20.60 22.81 7.77
N ASP A 246 -20.03 23.04 6.59
CA ASP A 246 -20.30 24.20 5.74
C ASP A 246 -21.65 24.11 5.00
N VAL A 247 -22.31 22.95 5.02
CA VAL A 247 -23.60 22.73 4.34
C VAL A 247 -24.76 22.90 5.33
N HIS A 248 -25.62 23.88 5.05
CA HIS A 248 -26.82 24.15 5.84
C HIS A 248 -27.96 23.22 5.40
N ASP A 249 -28.58 22.54 6.35
CA ASP A 249 -29.68 21.61 6.10
C ASP A 249 -30.58 21.48 7.34
N GLN A 250 -31.83 21.91 7.19
CA GLN A 250 -32.87 21.87 8.24
C GLN A 250 -33.72 20.59 8.19
N LYS A 251 -33.32 19.61 7.38
CA LYS A 251 -34.01 18.32 7.32
C LYS A 251 -33.96 17.61 8.67
N ILE A 252 -35.13 17.31 9.20
CA ILE A 252 -35.30 16.43 10.35
C ILE A 252 -34.88 15.02 9.91
N CYS A 253 -33.82 14.50 10.51
CA CYS A 253 -33.27 13.17 10.27
C CYS A 253 -32.66 12.62 11.55
N GLY A 254 -32.35 11.32 11.56
CA GLY A 254 -31.76 10.64 12.70
C GLY A 254 -32.78 9.79 13.45
N THR A 255 -32.28 8.97 14.36
CA THR A 255 -33.09 8.07 15.17
C THR A 255 -33.75 8.86 16.30
N ILE A 256 -35.10 8.91 16.32
CA ILE A 256 -35.91 9.78 17.20
C ILE A 256 -35.44 9.78 18.66
N TYR A 257 -35.07 8.61 19.21
CA TYR A 257 -34.66 8.46 20.61
C TYR A 257 -33.30 9.09 20.95
N PHE A 258 -32.44 9.26 19.97
CA PHE A 258 -31.13 9.89 20.13
C PHE A 258 -31.12 11.35 19.68
N LEU A 259 -32.26 11.85 19.19
CA LEU A 259 -32.36 13.19 18.65
C LEU A 259 -32.25 14.23 19.77
N ALA A 260 -31.45 15.27 19.53
CA ALA A 260 -31.38 16.41 20.42
C ALA A 260 -32.75 17.13 20.48
N PRO A 261 -33.12 17.79 21.60
CA PRO A 261 -34.43 18.43 21.78
C PRO A 261 -34.79 19.45 20.69
N GLU A 262 -33.78 20.05 20.06
CA GLU A 262 -33.94 20.93 18.91
C GLU A 262 -34.24 20.22 17.58
N GLY A 263 -33.89 18.95 17.44
CA GLY A 263 -33.99 18.20 16.18
C GLY A 263 -35.39 18.14 15.55
N PRO A 264 -36.49 18.02 16.32
CA PRO A 264 -37.85 18.07 15.77
C PRO A 264 -38.30 19.50 15.39
N LEU A 265 -37.56 20.54 15.77
CA LEU A 265 -37.92 21.92 15.48
C LEU A 265 -37.55 22.26 14.05
N LYS A 266 -38.55 22.64 13.24
CA LYS A 266 -38.35 22.98 11.81
C LYS A 266 -37.35 24.11 11.55
N THR A 267 -37.05 24.92 12.56
CA THR A 267 -36.14 26.08 12.46
C THR A 267 -34.72 25.78 12.93
N ALA A 268 -34.46 24.59 13.51
CA ALA A 268 -33.17 24.24 14.06
C ALA A 268 -32.38 23.34 13.11
N GLU A 269 -31.09 23.59 13.00
CA GLU A 269 -30.17 22.73 12.28
C GLU A 269 -29.47 21.79 13.26
N LEU A 270 -29.42 20.51 12.91
CA LEU A 270 -28.64 19.51 13.65
C LEU A 270 -27.15 19.72 13.37
N ASP A 271 -26.40 20.18 14.35
CA ASP A 271 -24.97 20.49 14.26
C ASP A 271 -24.11 19.65 15.22
N GLU A 272 -22.83 20.01 15.39
CA GLU A 272 -21.93 19.31 16.33
C GLU A 272 -22.49 19.22 17.76
N VAL A 273 -23.22 20.24 18.21
CA VAL A 273 -23.82 20.29 19.56
C VAL A 273 -24.98 19.31 19.68
N SER A 274 -25.60 18.95 18.56
CA SER A 274 -26.62 17.90 18.49
C SER A 274 -25.99 16.51 18.60
N ASP A 275 -24.86 16.26 17.93
CA ASP A 275 -24.12 14.99 18.06
C ASP A 275 -23.61 14.78 19.50
N ILE A 276 -23.20 15.85 20.20
CA ILE A 276 -22.79 15.80 21.61
C ILE A 276 -23.94 15.35 22.51
N TYR A 277 -25.15 15.84 22.26
CA TYR A 277 -26.34 15.40 22.99
C TYR A 277 -26.59 13.90 22.78
N SER A 278 -26.58 13.44 21.53
CA SER A 278 -26.76 12.03 21.18
C SER A 278 -25.69 11.14 21.83
N MET A 279 -24.43 11.59 21.85
CA MET A 279 -23.36 10.90 22.57
C MET A 279 -23.59 10.88 24.08
N GLY A 280 -24.07 11.98 24.67
CA GLY A 280 -24.43 12.05 26.09
C GLY A 280 -25.49 11.00 26.48
N LEU A 281 -26.47 10.74 25.61
CA LEU A 281 -27.43 9.66 25.82
C LEU A 281 -26.78 8.28 25.79
N ILE A 282 -25.84 8.04 24.87
CA ILE A 282 -25.06 6.79 24.83
C ILE A 282 -24.24 6.61 26.12
N LEU A 283 -23.62 7.68 26.62
CA LEU A 283 -22.90 7.64 27.89
C LEU A 283 -23.84 7.35 29.06
N ALA A 284 -25.02 7.96 29.11
CA ALA A 284 -26.03 7.65 30.13
C ALA A 284 -26.44 6.16 30.11
N MET A 285 -26.55 5.55 28.92
CA MET A 285 -26.80 4.11 28.78
C MET A 285 -25.62 3.27 29.28
N LEU A 286 -24.38 3.61 28.91
CA LEU A 286 -23.17 2.91 29.35
C LEU A 286 -22.99 2.94 30.88
N TRP A 287 -23.41 4.03 31.50
CA TRP A 287 -23.33 4.25 32.94
C TRP A 287 -24.59 3.79 33.68
N ARG A 288 -25.55 3.14 33.02
CA ARG A 288 -26.73 2.60 33.70
C ARG A 288 -26.36 1.43 34.62
N GLY A 289 -27.12 1.28 35.71
CA GLY A 289 -27.04 0.14 36.65
C GLY A 289 -27.89 -1.08 36.26
N THR A 290 -28.68 -1.01 35.18
CA THR A 290 -29.57 -2.09 34.72
C THR A 290 -29.38 -2.42 33.24
N THR A 291 -29.60 -3.69 32.88
CA THR A 291 -29.20 -4.34 31.62
C THR A 291 -30.28 -4.32 30.55
N LYS A 292 -31.50 -3.87 30.88
CA LYS A 292 -32.59 -3.80 29.90
C LYS A 292 -32.34 -2.65 28.94
N SER A 293 -32.24 -2.98 27.66
CA SER A 293 -32.32 -2.02 26.56
C SER A 293 -33.53 -1.09 26.76
N LEU A 294 -33.43 0.13 26.24
CA LEU A 294 -34.61 0.98 26.12
C LEU A 294 -35.56 0.26 25.15
N GLN A 295 -36.54 -0.49 25.69
CA GLN A 295 -37.60 -1.05 24.88
C GLN A 295 -38.36 0.11 24.22
N GLU A 296 -38.86 -0.12 23.01
CA GLU A 296 -39.69 0.84 22.29
C GLU A 296 -40.82 1.34 23.21
N GLY A 297 -40.77 2.63 23.58
CA GLY A 297 -41.80 3.28 24.40
C GLY A 297 -41.39 3.78 25.80
N GLU A 298 -40.18 3.51 26.31
CA GLU A 298 -39.82 3.85 27.71
C GLU A 298 -38.85 5.05 27.91
N VAL A 299 -38.51 5.81 26.86
CA VAL A 299 -37.74 7.06 27.02
C VAL A 299 -38.71 8.24 27.12
N GLU A 300 -39.38 8.38 28.27
CA GLU A 300 -39.84 9.71 28.65
C GLU A 300 -38.61 10.55 29.00
N TRP A 301 -38.54 11.82 28.60
CA TRP A 301 -37.46 12.74 29.01
C TRP A 301 -37.28 12.85 30.54
N LYS A 302 -38.24 12.32 31.32
CA LYS A 302 -38.24 12.18 32.78
C LYS A 302 -37.45 10.96 33.29
N THR A 303 -37.00 10.04 32.44
CA THR A 303 -36.25 8.84 32.84
C THR A 303 -34.74 9.01 32.81
N VAL A 304 -34.16 10.09 32.28
CA VAL A 304 -32.69 10.25 32.33
C VAL A 304 -32.17 10.50 33.74
N ASP A 305 -32.95 11.21 34.57
CA ASP A 305 -32.69 11.28 36.02
C ASP A 305 -32.75 9.89 36.68
N ASN A 306 -33.60 8.98 36.20
CA ASN A 306 -33.69 7.61 36.71
C ASN A 306 -32.58 6.70 36.15
N LEU A 307 -32.11 6.95 34.93
CA LEU A 307 -31.01 6.20 34.28
C LEU A 307 -29.70 6.31 35.06
N LEU A 308 -29.48 7.44 35.73
CA LEU A 308 -28.26 7.75 36.48
C LEU A 308 -28.40 7.51 38.00
N ARG A 309 -29.61 7.26 38.52
CA ARG A 309 -29.87 7.01 39.96
C ARG A 309 -29.35 5.66 40.47
N ASP A 310 -29.20 4.68 39.59
CA ASP A 310 -28.74 3.32 39.94
C ASP A 310 -27.20 3.16 39.89
N LEU A 311 -26.47 4.26 39.72
CA LEU A 311 -25.00 4.27 39.76
C LEU A 311 -24.51 4.02 41.20
N THR A 312 -24.45 2.75 41.61
CA THR A 312 -23.82 2.30 42.86
C THR A 312 -22.30 2.46 42.76
N LEU A 313 -21.82 3.70 42.82
CA LEU A 313 -20.42 4.09 42.83
C LEU A 313 -20.14 4.97 44.05
N ASP A 314 -18.88 5.04 44.50
CA ASP A 314 -18.44 5.98 45.54
C ASP A 314 -18.92 7.41 45.22
N GLY A 315 -19.55 8.06 46.21
CA GLY A 315 -20.45 9.19 45.99
C GLY A 315 -19.88 10.33 45.14
N LYS A 316 -18.58 10.66 45.29
CA LYS A 316 -17.95 11.81 44.62
C LYS A 316 -17.60 11.56 43.14
N ILE A 317 -17.03 10.40 42.81
CA ILE A 317 -16.70 10.06 41.41
C ILE A 317 -17.99 9.85 40.62
N SER A 318 -18.97 9.17 41.25
CA SER A 318 -20.31 8.99 40.69
C SER A 318 -20.95 10.33 40.32
N GLU A 319 -20.97 11.28 41.27
CA GLU A 319 -21.56 12.60 41.07
C GLU A 319 -20.91 13.36 39.91
N LYS A 320 -19.57 13.28 39.77
CA LYS A 320 -18.86 13.90 38.64
C LYS A 320 -19.22 13.29 37.29
N ILE A 321 -19.32 11.96 37.22
CA ILE A 321 -19.75 11.26 35.99
C ILE A 321 -21.16 11.72 35.62
N VAL A 322 -22.09 11.68 36.58
CA VAL A 322 -23.48 12.09 36.40
C VAL A 322 -23.56 13.54 35.93
N ASN A 323 -22.89 14.47 36.61
CA ASN A 323 -22.93 15.89 36.28
C ASN A 323 -22.41 16.17 34.86
N ASN A 324 -21.33 15.51 34.43
CA ASN A 324 -20.80 15.66 33.08
C ASN A 324 -21.75 15.10 32.01
N ILE A 325 -22.35 13.93 32.25
CA ILE A 325 -23.36 13.36 31.35
C ILE A 325 -24.57 14.29 31.27
N MET A 326 -25.10 14.75 32.41
CA MET A 326 -26.25 15.66 32.51
C MET A 326 -26.00 16.97 31.76
N ALA A 327 -24.78 17.51 31.80
CA ALA A 327 -24.41 18.69 31.03
C ALA A 327 -24.49 18.43 29.51
N MET A 328 -23.99 17.28 29.03
CA MET A 328 -24.06 16.90 27.61
C MET A 328 -25.49 16.73 27.11
N ILE A 329 -26.39 16.20 27.94
CA ILE A 329 -27.80 16.00 27.59
C ILE A 329 -28.71 17.17 28.01
N SER A 330 -28.13 18.34 28.27
CA SER A 330 -28.93 19.52 28.62
C SER A 330 -29.93 19.85 27.50
N LYS A 331 -31.17 20.18 27.91
CA LYS A 331 -32.20 20.70 26.98
C LYS A 331 -31.74 22.00 26.33
N GLU A 332 -31.01 22.83 27.07
CA GLU A 332 -30.44 24.07 26.55
C GLU A 332 -29.11 23.77 25.86
N ARG A 333 -29.08 23.97 24.54
CA ARG A 333 -27.91 23.70 23.68
C ARG A 333 -26.65 24.41 24.16
N SER A 334 -26.79 25.66 24.61
CA SER A 334 -25.68 26.50 25.10
C SER A 334 -25.05 26.02 26.40
N LYS A 335 -25.71 25.11 27.13
CA LYS A 335 -25.17 24.51 28.36
C LYS A 335 -24.37 23.22 28.08
N ARG A 336 -24.42 22.69 26.86
CA ARG A 336 -23.67 21.48 26.50
C ARG A 336 -22.19 21.84 26.33
N PRO A 337 -21.26 21.06 26.92
CA PRO A 337 -19.84 21.31 26.75
C PRO A 337 -19.40 21.00 25.32
N SER A 338 -18.32 21.64 24.86
CA SER A 338 -17.57 21.16 23.70
C SER A 338 -16.96 19.77 23.98
N LEU A 339 -16.61 19.01 22.95
CA LEU A 339 -15.95 17.71 23.12
C LEU A 339 -14.62 17.82 23.86
N GLU A 340 -13.85 18.89 23.67
CA GLU A 340 -12.58 19.12 24.36
C GLU A 340 -12.76 19.21 25.87
N ILE A 341 -13.74 20.02 26.31
CA ILE A 341 -14.12 20.15 27.72
C ILE A 341 -14.61 18.81 28.26
N ALA A 342 -15.52 18.13 27.56
CA ALA A 342 -16.07 16.85 28.02
C ALA A 342 -14.96 15.78 28.17
N ILE A 343 -14.06 15.67 27.19
CA ILE A 343 -12.89 14.76 27.27
C ILE A 343 -12.05 15.11 28.49
N SER A 344 -11.66 16.39 28.65
CA SER A 344 -10.82 16.82 29.77
C SER A 344 -11.43 16.51 31.13
N GLU A 345 -12.75 16.69 31.31
CA GLU A 345 -13.42 16.36 32.57
C GLU A 345 -13.43 14.84 32.84
N PHE A 346 -13.67 14.01 31.83
CA PHE A 346 -13.59 12.54 32.02
C PHE A 346 -12.16 12.05 32.24
N GLU A 347 -11.14 12.72 31.69
CA GLU A 347 -9.73 12.44 31.99
C GLU A 347 -9.38 12.76 33.44
N LYS A 348 -9.88 13.88 34.00
CA LYS A 348 -9.74 14.20 35.44
C LYS A 348 -10.48 13.19 36.32
N ILE A 349 -11.66 12.73 35.90
CA ILE A 349 -12.38 11.65 36.61
C ILE A 349 -11.54 10.36 36.61
N TYR A 350 -10.90 10.03 35.49
CA TYR A 350 -10.03 8.86 35.41
C TYR A 350 -8.81 8.98 36.32
N GLU A 351 -8.19 10.16 36.36
CA GLU A 351 -7.11 10.48 37.28
C GLU A 351 -7.52 10.23 38.74
N GLU A 352 -8.63 10.84 39.18
CA GLU A 352 -9.12 10.68 40.54
C GLU A 352 -9.48 9.24 40.88
N TYR A 353 -10.05 8.50 39.92
CA TYR A 353 -10.32 7.08 40.07
C TYR A 353 -9.03 6.29 40.27
N LEU A 354 -8.01 6.48 39.43
CA LEU A 354 -6.74 5.77 39.58
C LEU A 354 -6.06 6.08 40.91
N HIS A 355 -6.06 7.33 41.35
CA HIS A 355 -5.55 7.71 42.67
C HIS A 355 -6.30 7.00 43.80
N SER A 356 -7.63 6.91 43.71
CA SER A 356 -8.45 6.18 44.70
C SER A 356 -8.12 4.68 44.77
N GLN A 357 -7.61 4.11 43.67
CA GLN A 357 -7.22 2.71 43.55
C GLN A 357 -5.72 2.47 43.80
N ASN A 358 -4.95 3.51 44.21
CA ASN A 358 -3.48 3.47 44.33
C ASN A 358 -2.76 3.07 43.02
N LYS A 359 -3.29 3.52 41.87
CA LYS A 359 -2.80 3.23 40.52
C LYS A 359 -2.15 4.46 39.84
N ASP A 360 -1.49 5.33 40.61
CA ASP A 360 -0.86 6.58 40.09
C ASP A 360 0.17 6.34 38.98
N PHE A 361 0.82 5.18 38.99
CA PHE A 361 1.77 4.78 37.94
C PHE A 361 1.09 4.59 36.57
N ILE A 362 -0.16 4.09 36.56
CA ILE A 362 -0.98 3.98 35.34
C ILE A 362 -1.38 5.37 34.87
N PHE A 363 -1.72 6.26 35.80
CA PHE A 363 -2.06 7.63 35.45
C PHE A 363 -0.88 8.38 34.83
N LYS A 364 0.33 8.18 35.35
CA LYS A 364 1.56 8.69 34.74
C LYS A 364 1.72 8.16 33.31
N ALA A 365 1.44 6.87 33.07
CA ALA A 365 1.43 6.29 31.72
C ALA A 365 0.41 6.98 30.82
N TYR A 366 -0.81 7.19 31.33
CA TYR A 366 -1.89 7.89 30.65
C TYR A 366 -1.46 9.29 30.19
N GLN A 367 -0.88 10.09 31.10
CA GLN A 367 -0.37 11.43 30.79
C GLN A 367 0.73 11.41 29.73
N ILE A 368 1.72 10.51 29.87
CA ILE A 368 2.80 10.32 28.90
C ILE A 368 2.23 9.96 27.52
N SER A 369 1.14 9.19 27.47
CA SER A 369 0.50 8.76 26.22
C SER A 369 -0.29 9.88 25.54
N ASN A 370 -0.97 10.71 26.31
CA ASN A 370 -1.64 11.90 25.78
C ASN A 370 -0.61 12.91 25.26
N ASP A 371 0.45 13.19 26.02
CA ASP A 371 1.55 14.06 25.55
C ASP A 371 2.20 13.50 24.29
N PHE A 372 2.40 12.18 24.22
CA PHE A 372 2.84 11.50 23.00
C PHE A 372 1.91 11.82 21.82
N ASN A 373 0.60 11.63 21.97
CA ASN A 373 -0.37 11.87 20.92
C ASN A 373 -0.43 13.33 20.48
N ASP A 374 -0.43 14.27 21.43
CA ASP A 374 -0.49 15.71 21.15
C ASP A 374 0.78 16.15 20.39
N THR A 375 1.94 15.70 20.85
CA THR A 375 3.21 16.01 20.18
C THR A 375 3.29 15.34 18.80
N MET A 376 2.74 14.14 18.67
CA MET A 376 2.60 13.38 17.41
C MET A 376 1.58 14.02 16.45
N TYR A 377 0.60 14.76 16.96
CA TYR A 377 -0.35 15.54 16.15
C TYR A 377 0.32 16.80 15.58
N HIS A 378 1.12 17.50 16.40
CA HIS A 378 1.87 18.70 16.01
C HIS A 378 3.23 18.42 15.34
N LYS A 379 3.32 17.28 14.64
CA LYS A 379 4.48 16.60 14.04
C LYS A 379 5.47 17.39 13.17
N SER A 380 5.37 18.71 13.06
CA SER A 380 6.19 19.56 12.17
C SER A 380 7.71 19.38 12.33
N TYR A 381 8.16 18.85 13.46
CA TYR A 381 9.57 18.58 13.79
C TYR A 381 10.04 17.14 13.51
N ILE A 382 9.14 16.15 13.36
CA ILE A 382 9.52 14.76 13.05
C ILE A 382 9.57 14.60 11.53
N ARG A 383 10.78 14.68 10.97
CA ARG A 383 11.02 14.65 9.52
C ARG A 383 11.79 13.43 9.06
N THR A 384 12.51 12.77 9.95
CA THR A 384 13.32 11.58 9.64
C THR A 384 12.93 10.38 10.51
N THR A 385 13.15 9.17 10.00
CA THR A 385 12.94 7.93 10.76
C THR A 385 13.76 7.88 12.04
N LYS A 386 15.01 8.37 12.00
CA LYS A 386 15.85 8.50 13.19
C LYS A 386 15.23 9.44 14.25
N GLN A 387 14.70 10.59 13.84
CA GLN A 387 13.99 11.48 14.78
C GLN A 387 12.77 10.81 15.39
N PHE A 388 12.02 10.05 14.58
CA PHE A 388 10.84 9.33 15.08
C PHE A 388 11.19 8.17 16.00
N GLN A 389 12.27 7.44 15.69
CA GLN A 389 12.81 6.38 16.54
C GLN A 389 13.22 6.93 17.91
N GLU A 390 13.97 8.03 17.94
CA GLU A 390 14.37 8.69 19.19
C GLU A 390 13.17 9.30 19.93
N PHE A 391 12.18 9.81 19.20
CA PHE A 391 10.91 10.24 19.77
C PHE A 391 10.20 9.08 20.49
N LEU A 392 10.02 7.92 19.86
CA LEU A 392 9.41 6.76 20.51
C LEU A 392 10.20 6.35 21.77
N LYS A 393 11.53 6.22 21.66
CA LYS A 393 12.39 5.87 22.81
C LYS A 393 12.27 6.87 23.95
N LYS A 394 12.20 8.17 23.67
CA LYS A 394 12.04 9.22 24.68
C LYS A 394 10.80 8.97 25.55
N TYR A 395 9.67 8.60 24.96
CA TYR A 395 8.43 8.36 25.71
C TYR A 395 8.47 7.01 26.45
N ILE A 396 8.96 5.95 25.79
CA ILE A 396 9.06 4.63 26.41
C ILE A 396 10.00 4.65 27.63
N ASN A 397 11.10 5.41 27.60
CA ASN A 397 12.02 5.54 28.73
C ASN A 397 11.43 6.29 29.94
N GLN A 398 10.34 7.04 29.77
CA GLN A 398 9.65 7.74 30.87
C GLN A 398 8.63 6.84 31.58
N LEU A 399 8.22 5.74 30.94
CA LEU A 399 7.21 4.84 31.47
C LEU A 399 7.79 3.98 32.61
N PRO A 400 7.04 3.81 33.71
CA PRO A 400 7.30 2.75 34.67
C PRO A 400 7.48 1.38 33.99
N ASN A 401 8.43 0.59 34.49
CA ASN A 401 8.77 -0.69 33.88
C ASN A 401 7.84 -1.82 34.34
N ASP A 402 6.57 -1.72 33.93
CA ASP A 402 5.48 -2.60 34.34
C ASP A 402 4.54 -2.89 33.14
N PRO A 403 4.09 -4.14 32.93
CA PRO A 403 3.22 -4.49 31.79
C PRO A 403 1.89 -3.73 31.73
N GLU A 404 1.26 -3.42 32.87
CA GLU A 404 -0.02 -2.69 32.90
C GLU A 404 0.16 -1.26 32.38
N THR A 405 1.24 -0.61 32.80
CA THR A 405 1.69 0.72 32.33
C THR A 405 1.97 0.73 30.82
N LEU A 406 2.66 -0.28 30.31
CA LEU A 406 2.99 -0.38 28.89
C LEU A 406 1.76 -0.65 28.03
N ASN A 407 0.83 -1.48 28.51
CA ASN A 407 -0.45 -1.70 27.84
C ASN A 407 -1.32 -0.45 27.83
N GLU A 408 -1.33 0.32 28.93
CA GLU A 408 -2.00 1.62 29.00
C GLU A 408 -1.45 2.56 27.93
N PHE A 409 -0.12 2.68 27.85
CA PHE A 409 0.53 3.51 26.84
C PHE A 409 0.22 3.03 25.42
N SER A 410 0.40 1.74 25.16
CA SER A 410 0.11 1.12 23.88
C SER A 410 -1.32 1.39 23.40
N GLY A 411 -2.30 1.29 24.32
CA GLY A 411 -3.71 1.53 24.05
C GLY A 411 -4.03 2.97 23.66
N ILE A 412 -3.54 3.93 24.45
CA ILE A 412 -3.83 5.37 24.25
C ILE A 412 -3.03 5.94 23.08
N ALA A 413 -1.74 5.62 23.00
CA ALA A 413 -0.87 6.04 21.91
C ALA A 413 -1.20 5.35 20.57
N GLN A 414 -2.07 4.32 20.60
CA GLN A 414 -2.44 3.50 19.45
C GLN A 414 -1.21 2.88 18.76
N VAL A 415 -0.27 2.37 19.56
CA VAL A 415 0.91 1.64 19.10
C VAL A 415 0.83 0.23 19.65
N TYR A 416 0.06 -0.62 18.98
CA TYR A 416 -0.35 -1.94 19.48
C TYR A 416 0.75 -2.99 19.39
N THR A 417 1.83 -2.72 18.65
CA THR A 417 3.07 -3.51 18.67
C THR A 417 3.63 -3.69 20.09
N PHE A 418 3.35 -2.74 20.99
CA PHE A 418 3.82 -2.76 22.38
C PHE A 418 2.92 -3.55 23.33
N PHE A 419 1.75 -4.00 22.88
CA PHE A 419 0.79 -4.67 23.74
C PHE A 419 1.31 -6.04 24.18
N GLY A 420 1.17 -6.35 25.47
CA GLY A 420 1.62 -7.62 26.08
C GLY A 420 3.13 -7.73 26.32
N LYS A 421 3.90 -6.65 26.12
CA LYS A 421 5.35 -6.64 26.36
C LYS A 421 5.66 -6.50 27.85
N LYS A 422 6.75 -7.15 28.28
CA LYS A 422 7.06 -7.29 29.71
C LYS A 422 7.70 -6.03 30.31
N ASN A 423 8.47 -5.32 29.53
CA ASN A 423 9.27 -4.18 29.99
C ASN A 423 9.63 -3.23 28.83
N ALA A 424 10.05 -2.02 29.18
CA ALA A 424 10.48 -0.99 28.24
C ALA A 424 11.66 -1.44 27.36
N THR A 425 12.57 -2.27 27.90
CA THR A 425 13.71 -2.81 27.15
C THR A 425 13.26 -3.67 25.97
N GLU A 426 12.26 -4.54 26.16
CA GLU A 426 11.68 -5.35 25.09
C GLU A 426 11.10 -4.47 23.98
N ILE A 427 10.40 -3.40 24.34
CA ILE A 427 9.85 -2.43 23.37
C ILE A 427 10.96 -1.70 22.63
N ILE A 428 12.01 -1.24 23.33
CA ILE A 428 13.15 -0.55 22.72
C ILE A 428 13.88 -1.45 21.72
N ASN A 429 14.03 -2.74 22.04
CA ASN A 429 14.61 -3.71 21.11
C ASN A 429 13.74 -3.84 19.84
N ILE A 430 12.42 -3.97 19.97
CA ILE A 430 11.50 -4.00 18.82
C ILE A 430 11.63 -2.74 17.96
N ILE A 431 11.69 -1.56 18.59
CA ILE A 431 11.91 -0.29 17.88
C ILE A 431 13.24 -0.32 17.12
N ASN A 432 14.33 -0.73 17.77
CA ASN A 432 15.66 -0.79 17.16
C ASN A 432 15.71 -1.78 15.99
N ASP A 433 15.19 -2.98 16.17
CA ASP A 433 15.17 -4.03 15.15
C ASP A 433 14.35 -3.59 13.94
N CYS A 434 13.18 -2.98 14.18
CA CYS A 434 12.32 -2.47 13.13
C CYS A 434 13.01 -1.39 12.29
N TYR A 435 13.63 -0.38 12.92
CA TYR A 435 14.31 0.70 12.17
C TYR A 435 15.64 0.25 11.55
N SER A 436 16.33 -0.72 12.14
CA SER A 436 17.51 -1.36 11.54
C SER A 436 17.14 -2.09 10.25
N LEU A 437 16.06 -2.88 10.27
CA LEU A 437 15.51 -3.54 9.08
C LEU A 437 15.01 -2.52 8.05
N TYR A 438 14.35 -1.46 8.49
CA TYR A 438 13.93 -0.36 7.61
C TYR A 438 15.12 0.24 6.86
N ASP A 439 16.18 0.62 7.57
CA ASP A 439 17.36 1.25 6.96
C ASP A 439 18.04 0.30 5.98
N LYS A 440 18.17 -0.99 6.34
CA LYS A 440 18.70 -2.04 5.47
C LYS A 440 17.89 -2.15 4.18
N TYR A 441 16.58 -2.37 4.26
CA TYR A 441 15.75 -2.56 3.08
C TYR A 441 15.60 -1.28 2.26
N ASN A 442 15.57 -0.11 2.89
CA ASN A 442 15.56 1.16 2.18
C ASN A 442 16.85 1.32 1.35
N ALA A 443 18.02 1.03 1.92
CA ALA A 443 19.28 1.06 1.16
C ALA A 443 19.29 0.04 0.00
N GLU A 444 18.78 -1.17 0.23
CA GLU A 444 18.66 -2.19 -0.80
C GLU A 444 17.72 -1.78 -1.95
N ILE A 445 16.58 -1.17 -1.63
CA ILE A 445 15.61 -0.65 -2.60
C ILE A 445 16.20 0.51 -3.41
N GLN A 446 16.95 1.42 -2.79
CA GLN A 446 17.64 2.49 -3.51
C GLN A 446 18.69 1.94 -4.49
N SER A 447 19.43 0.90 -4.07
CA SER A 447 20.38 0.20 -4.94
C SER A 447 19.67 -0.46 -6.12
N LEU A 448 18.59 -1.21 -5.86
CA LEU A 448 17.75 -1.84 -6.89
C LEU A 448 17.18 -0.82 -7.87
N ARG A 449 16.69 0.31 -7.37
CA ARG A 449 16.16 1.39 -8.20
C ARG A 449 17.24 1.93 -9.14
N LEU A 450 18.43 2.22 -8.63
CA LEU A 450 19.54 2.70 -9.45
C LEU A 450 19.95 1.66 -10.51
N GLU A 451 19.97 0.37 -10.16
CA GLU A 451 20.26 -0.70 -11.10
C GLU A 451 19.21 -0.77 -12.23
N VAL A 452 17.93 -0.73 -11.88
CA VAL A 452 16.82 -0.79 -12.84
C VAL A 452 16.78 0.46 -13.73
N GLU A 453 16.93 1.66 -13.16
CA GLU A 453 16.98 2.92 -13.91
C GLU A 453 18.14 2.95 -14.91
N LYS A 454 19.34 2.49 -14.50
CA LYS A 454 20.49 2.34 -15.42
C LYS A 454 20.17 1.39 -16.58
N LYS A 455 19.56 0.23 -16.30
CA LYS A 455 19.20 -0.76 -17.32
C LYS A 455 18.15 -0.21 -18.30
N ILE A 456 17.11 0.44 -17.81
CA ILE A 456 16.07 1.08 -18.65
C ILE A 456 16.70 2.18 -19.53
N THR A 457 17.56 3.02 -18.94
CA THR A 457 18.23 4.11 -19.67
C THR A 457 19.12 3.56 -20.79
N CYS A 458 19.90 2.50 -20.52
CA CYS A 458 20.69 1.82 -21.53
C CYS A 458 19.80 1.26 -22.66
N LEU A 459 18.74 0.51 -22.33
CA LEU A 459 17.86 -0.07 -23.34
C LEU A 459 17.19 0.98 -24.22
N ASN A 460 16.69 2.07 -23.63
CA ASN A 460 16.08 3.17 -24.36
C ASN A 460 17.06 3.91 -25.29
N LYS A 461 18.36 3.93 -24.95
CA LYS A 461 19.39 4.58 -25.77
C LYS A 461 19.80 3.74 -26.98
N PHE A 462 19.75 2.41 -26.87
CA PHE A 462 20.28 1.50 -27.87
C PHE A 462 19.24 0.80 -28.75
N PHE A 463 17.96 0.84 -28.38
CA PHE A 463 16.89 0.21 -29.14
C PHE A 463 15.75 1.19 -29.44
N PRO A 464 15.36 1.41 -30.71
CA PRO A 464 14.11 2.07 -31.00
C PRO A 464 12.95 1.21 -30.45
N ILE A 465 12.04 1.87 -29.71
CA ILE A 465 10.94 1.29 -28.90
C ILE A 465 10.11 0.20 -29.61
N LYS A 466 10.17 0.10 -30.93
CA LYS A 466 9.37 -0.82 -31.74
C LYS A 466 9.85 -2.29 -31.73
N GLU A 467 11.10 -2.60 -31.38
CA GLU A 467 11.64 -3.97 -31.55
C GLU A 467 11.94 -4.76 -30.27
N ILE A 468 11.80 -4.18 -29.06
CA ILE A 468 11.94 -4.94 -27.80
C ILE A 468 10.66 -4.83 -26.96
N SER A 469 9.73 -5.74 -27.22
CA SER A 469 8.35 -5.62 -26.74
C SER A 469 8.06 -6.35 -25.40
N SER A 470 8.95 -7.20 -24.87
CA SER A 470 8.69 -7.97 -23.63
C SER A 470 9.69 -7.70 -22.49
N ALA A 471 11.00 -7.73 -22.76
CA ALA A 471 12.03 -7.51 -21.75
C ALA A 471 11.99 -6.08 -21.15
N ILE A 472 11.79 -5.06 -21.99
CA ILE A 472 11.61 -3.67 -21.53
C ILE A 472 10.32 -3.52 -20.70
N LYS A 473 9.22 -4.17 -21.13
CA LYS A 473 7.96 -4.14 -20.36
C LYS A 473 8.13 -4.77 -18.97
N ASN A 474 8.85 -5.88 -18.87
CA ASN A 474 9.14 -6.52 -17.59
C ASN A 474 10.03 -5.63 -16.69
N LEU A 475 11.04 -4.95 -17.26
CA LEU A 475 11.88 -4.02 -16.49
C LEU A 475 11.10 -2.78 -16.02
N ILE A 476 10.17 -2.27 -16.82
CA ILE A 476 9.25 -1.20 -16.41
C ILE A 476 8.36 -1.69 -15.26
N LEU A 477 7.84 -2.91 -15.33
CA LEU A 477 7.05 -3.50 -14.24
C LEU A 477 7.86 -3.65 -12.95
N ILE A 478 9.13 -4.07 -13.06
CA ILE A 478 10.06 -4.13 -11.93
C ILE A 478 10.28 -2.73 -11.33
N ASP A 479 10.52 -1.71 -12.15
CA ASP A 479 10.67 -0.31 -11.71
C ASP A 479 9.42 0.18 -10.97
N GLU A 480 8.22 -0.10 -11.50
CA GLU A 480 6.95 0.24 -10.85
C GLU A 480 6.78 -0.46 -9.50
N ASN A 481 7.18 -1.74 -9.40
CA ASN A 481 7.17 -2.49 -8.14
C ASN A 481 8.16 -1.91 -7.12
N VAL A 482 9.39 -1.59 -7.53
CA VAL A 482 10.41 -0.96 -6.67
C VAL A 482 9.89 0.37 -6.11
N LYS A 483 9.35 1.24 -6.98
CA LYS A 483 8.75 2.52 -6.57
C LYS A 483 7.53 2.34 -5.65
N LEU A 484 6.74 1.29 -5.85
CA LEU A 484 5.61 0.97 -4.98
C LEU A 484 6.06 0.55 -3.58
N ILE A 485 7.15 -0.21 -3.45
CA ILE A 485 7.70 -0.58 -2.15
C ILE A 485 8.29 0.65 -1.46
N GLU A 486 9.06 1.46 -2.19
CA GLU A 486 9.59 2.74 -1.71
C GLU A 486 8.46 3.64 -1.17
N TYR A 487 7.38 3.81 -1.94
CA TYR A 487 6.19 4.54 -1.50
C TYR A 487 5.59 3.96 -0.22
N LYS A 488 5.46 2.63 -0.12
CA LYS A 488 4.90 1.97 1.08
C LYS A 488 5.80 2.17 2.30
N LEU A 489 7.11 2.08 2.16
CA LEU A 489 8.07 2.33 3.23
C LEU A 489 7.94 3.77 3.73
N ILE A 490 8.04 4.75 2.82
CA ILE A 490 7.92 6.18 3.16
C ILE A 490 6.55 6.48 3.81
N LYS A 491 5.47 5.92 3.27
CA LYS A 491 4.12 6.12 3.81
C LYS A 491 3.96 5.60 5.24
N ASN A 492 4.63 4.51 5.60
CA ASN A 492 4.51 3.87 6.91
C ASN A 492 5.70 4.14 7.84
N GLN A 493 6.67 4.96 7.42
CA GLN A 493 7.90 5.23 8.18
C GLN A 493 7.67 5.85 9.58
N PHE A 494 6.46 6.38 9.83
CA PHE A 494 6.05 6.95 11.11
C PHE A 494 4.85 6.23 11.75
N ASN A 495 4.57 4.99 11.34
CA ASN A 495 3.54 4.13 11.92
C ASN A 495 4.16 2.76 12.21
N LEU A 496 4.57 2.54 13.46
CA LEU A 496 5.34 1.36 13.83
C LEU A 496 4.57 0.05 13.57
N ASP A 497 3.27 0.01 13.90
CA ASP A 497 2.44 -1.19 13.71
C ASP A 497 2.37 -1.62 12.25
N ASN A 498 2.09 -0.67 11.35
CA ASN A 498 2.09 -0.96 9.91
C ASN A 498 3.49 -1.26 9.39
N LEU A 499 4.52 -0.65 9.96
CA LEU A 499 5.89 -0.82 9.51
C LEU A 499 6.38 -2.23 9.83
N VAL A 500 6.19 -2.72 11.07
CA VAL A 500 6.56 -4.09 11.46
C VAL A 500 5.96 -5.12 10.51
N VAL A 501 4.63 -5.05 10.29
CA VAL A 501 3.94 -5.96 9.36
C VAL A 501 4.46 -5.81 7.93
N LEU A 502 4.71 -4.58 7.48
CA LEU A 502 5.22 -4.34 6.13
C LEU A 502 6.62 -4.94 5.93
N LEU A 503 7.52 -4.79 6.91
CA LEU A 503 8.90 -5.25 6.82
C LEU A 503 9.00 -6.78 6.75
N GLU A 504 8.11 -7.51 7.43
CA GLU A 504 8.00 -8.97 7.32
C GLU A 504 7.78 -9.43 5.88
N HIS A 505 6.96 -8.70 5.12
CA HIS A 505 6.61 -9.07 3.75
C HIS A 505 7.59 -8.50 2.70
N ILE A 506 8.24 -7.37 3.00
CA ILE A 506 9.14 -6.71 2.04
C ILE A 506 10.33 -7.59 1.68
N HIS A 507 10.86 -8.37 2.64
CA HIS A 507 11.99 -9.24 2.38
C HIS A 507 11.74 -10.22 1.22
N GLU A 508 10.59 -10.90 1.24
CA GLU A 508 10.21 -11.83 0.19
C GLU A 508 10.02 -11.14 -1.15
N ILE A 509 9.40 -9.95 -1.15
CA ILE A 509 9.17 -9.18 -2.37
C ILE A 509 10.50 -8.72 -2.98
N ILE A 510 11.44 -8.23 -2.17
CA ILE A 510 12.79 -7.87 -2.63
C ILE A 510 13.48 -9.08 -3.26
N ASN A 511 13.42 -10.24 -2.61
CA ASN A 511 14.00 -11.48 -3.16
C ASN A 511 13.35 -11.88 -4.49
N GLN A 512 12.02 -11.73 -4.62
CA GLN A 512 11.31 -11.97 -5.87
C GLN A 512 11.74 -11.02 -6.99
N ILE A 513 11.92 -9.73 -6.67
CA ILE A 513 12.41 -8.73 -7.62
C ILE A 513 13.83 -9.07 -8.09
N HIS A 514 14.74 -9.40 -7.18
CA HIS A 514 16.09 -9.85 -7.54
C HIS A 514 16.05 -11.07 -8.45
N LEU A 515 15.21 -12.06 -8.14
CA LEU A 515 15.04 -13.26 -8.96
C LEU A 515 14.51 -12.93 -10.36
N GLU A 516 13.51 -12.04 -10.47
CA GLU A 516 12.99 -11.59 -11.76
C GLU A 516 14.03 -10.79 -12.55
N LEU A 517 14.76 -9.90 -11.89
CA LEU A 517 15.82 -9.10 -12.52
C LEU A 517 16.94 -10.00 -13.06
N ASN A 518 17.33 -11.02 -12.30
CA ASN A 518 18.30 -12.03 -12.75
C ASN A 518 17.77 -12.87 -13.92
N LYS A 519 16.49 -13.25 -13.91
CA LYS A 519 15.85 -13.92 -15.05
C LYS A 519 15.87 -13.04 -16.30
N GLN A 520 15.59 -11.74 -16.18
CA GLN A 520 15.67 -10.82 -17.31
C GLN A 520 17.10 -10.66 -17.82
N ASN A 521 18.09 -10.58 -16.93
CA ASN A 521 19.51 -10.57 -17.33
C ASN A 521 19.84 -11.81 -18.17
N ASN A 522 19.40 -13.00 -17.74
CA ASN A 522 19.64 -14.25 -18.47
C ASN A 522 18.89 -14.30 -19.82
N LEU A 523 17.67 -13.74 -19.91
CA LEU A 523 16.92 -13.67 -21.17
C LEU A 523 17.58 -12.71 -22.17
N LEU A 524 18.05 -11.54 -21.70
CA LEU A 524 18.86 -10.62 -22.49
C LEU A 524 20.16 -11.31 -22.96
N ILE A 525 20.86 -12.03 -22.07
CA ILE A 525 22.09 -12.76 -22.44
C ILE A 525 21.83 -13.88 -23.48
N ASN A 526 20.64 -14.48 -23.50
CA ASN A 526 20.28 -15.59 -24.39
C ASN A 526 19.70 -15.16 -25.75
N ASP A 527 19.31 -13.90 -25.93
CA ASP A 527 18.92 -13.32 -27.24
C ASP A 527 20.16 -12.97 -28.09
N LYS A 528 20.99 -14.02 -28.29
CA LYS A 528 22.42 -13.98 -28.61
C LYS A 528 22.81 -13.41 -29.98
N SER A 529 21.89 -13.08 -30.90
CA SER A 529 22.27 -12.52 -32.20
C SER A 529 22.42 -10.99 -32.17
N GLY A 530 21.60 -10.29 -31.40
CA GLY A 530 21.71 -8.83 -31.23
C GLY A 530 22.65 -8.45 -30.07
N ILE A 531 22.62 -9.22 -28.99
CA ILE A 531 23.29 -8.86 -27.73
C ILE A 531 24.78 -9.20 -27.71
N TYR A 532 25.26 -10.17 -28.51
CA TYR A 532 26.71 -10.41 -28.64
C TYR A 532 27.44 -9.21 -29.29
N SER A 533 26.78 -8.52 -30.23
CA SER A 533 27.27 -7.26 -30.82
C SER A 533 27.24 -6.08 -29.84
N ILE A 534 26.42 -6.17 -28.80
CA ILE A 534 26.23 -5.15 -27.77
C ILE A 534 27.11 -5.42 -26.55
N ILE A 535 27.36 -6.67 -26.17
CA ILE A 535 28.33 -7.06 -25.14
C ILE A 535 29.74 -6.71 -25.60
N GLN A 536 30.08 -6.93 -26.88
CA GLN A 536 31.30 -6.38 -27.49
C GLN A 536 31.36 -4.83 -27.46
N ARG A 537 30.22 -4.15 -27.35
CA ARG A 537 30.13 -2.69 -27.18
C ARG A 537 29.95 -2.23 -25.72
N LEU A 538 29.66 -3.13 -24.78
CA LEU A 538 29.37 -2.83 -23.37
C LEU A 538 30.54 -3.20 -22.43
N ASP A 539 31.55 -3.92 -22.91
CA ASP A 539 32.90 -3.88 -22.33
C ASP A 539 33.60 -2.51 -22.59
N LEU A 540 32.88 -1.56 -23.20
CA LEU A 540 33.28 -0.19 -23.40
C LEU A 540 32.48 0.73 -22.47
N GLN A 541 32.87 0.81 -21.20
CA GLN A 541 32.78 2.08 -20.49
C GLN A 541 34.10 2.42 -19.81
N ALA A 542 34.70 3.49 -20.33
CA ALA A 542 35.57 4.42 -19.60
C ALA A 542 36.76 3.79 -18.83
N THR A 543 37.71 3.22 -19.56
CA THR A 543 39.09 3.20 -19.10
C THR A 543 39.86 4.37 -19.73
N GLN A 544 40.57 5.15 -18.92
CA GLN A 544 41.52 6.17 -19.42
C GLN A 544 42.79 5.51 -19.99
N ASP A 545 42.92 4.20 -19.81
CA ASP A 545 44.10 3.42 -20.12
C ASP A 545 44.35 3.34 -21.63
N ILE A 546 45.51 3.84 -22.05
CA ILE A 546 45.89 3.99 -23.46
C ILE A 546 46.13 2.63 -24.11
N ASP A 547 46.56 1.64 -23.34
CA ASP A 547 46.82 0.27 -23.77
C ASP A 547 45.52 -0.40 -24.23
N VAL A 548 44.44 -0.20 -23.48
CA VAL A 548 43.12 -0.74 -23.80
C VAL A 548 42.54 -0.07 -25.05
N LYS A 549 42.70 1.25 -25.19
CA LYS A 549 42.24 2.00 -26.37
C LYS A 549 42.94 1.55 -27.66
N PHE A 550 44.24 1.24 -27.58
CA PHE A 550 44.99 0.71 -28.72
C PHE A 550 44.50 -0.67 -29.14
N LYS A 551 44.33 -1.60 -28.18
CA LYS A 551 43.80 -2.94 -28.45
C LYS A 551 42.42 -2.89 -29.14
N ILE A 552 41.57 -1.94 -28.75
CA ILE A 552 40.26 -1.69 -29.38
C ILE A 552 40.43 -1.20 -30.83
N ALA A 553 41.32 -0.24 -31.08
CA ALA A 553 41.53 0.31 -32.42
C ALA A 553 42.00 -0.76 -33.42
N ILE A 554 42.92 -1.64 -33.01
CA ILE A 554 43.39 -2.75 -33.84
C ILE A 554 42.29 -3.78 -34.10
N ASN A 555 41.51 -4.15 -33.08
CA ASN A 555 40.38 -5.07 -33.24
C ASN A 555 39.31 -4.54 -34.21
N ASN A 556 39.03 -3.24 -34.17
CA ASN A 556 38.10 -2.61 -35.11
C ASN A 556 38.64 -2.61 -36.55
N ALA A 557 39.94 -2.33 -36.74
CA ALA A 557 40.57 -2.41 -38.05
C ALA A 557 40.51 -3.83 -38.64
N LEU A 558 40.70 -4.86 -37.80
CA LEU A 558 40.56 -6.26 -38.20
C LEU A 558 39.12 -6.62 -38.59
N ALA A 559 38.14 -6.17 -37.80
CA ALA A 559 36.72 -6.38 -38.08
C ALA A 559 36.32 -5.70 -39.39
N ASP A 560 36.74 -4.45 -39.61
CA ASP A 560 36.50 -3.73 -40.86
C ASP A 560 37.12 -4.42 -42.07
N TYR A 561 38.34 -4.96 -41.93
CA TYR A 561 38.96 -5.75 -42.99
C TYR A 561 38.16 -7.00 -43.31
N LEU A 562 37.69 -7.74 -42.30
CA LEU A 562 36.87 -8.94 -42.48
C LEU A 562 35.55 -8.62 -43.17
N ILE A 563 34.86 -7.55 -42.74
CA ILE A 563 33.60 -7.09 -43.33
C ILE A 563 33.81 -6.65 -44.79
N LYS A 564 34.88 -5.90 -45.09
CA LYS A 564 35.19 -5.45 -46.45
C LYS A 564 35.62 -6.60 -47.37
N THR A 565 36.28 -7.62 -46.84
CA THR A 565 36.81 -8.75 -47.62
C THR A 565 35.77 -9.86 -47.83
N LEU A 566 34.84 -10.02 -46.88
CA LEU A 566 33.78 -11.03 -46.94
C LEU A 566 32.44 -10.44 -47.44
N GLY A 567 32.25 -9.12 -47.40
CA GLY A 567 31.00 -8.46 -47.76
C GLY A 567 29.91 -8.57 -46.68
N SER A 568 28.76 -7.92 -46.94
CA SER A 568 27.59 -7.95 -46.05
C SER A 568 27.15 -9.40 -45.75
N PRO A 569 26.70 -9.72 -44.50
CA PRO A 569 26.28 -11.08 -44.11
C PRO A 569 25.20 -11.68 -45.02
N SER A 570 24.52 -10.86 -45.82
CA SER A 570 23.48 -11.25 -46.76
C SER A 570 23.96 -11.77 -48.12
N ILE A 571 25.28 -11.78 -48.45
CA ILE A 571 25.79 -12.17 -49.80
C ILE A 571 26.93 -13.22 -49.74
N LEU A 572 27.08 -13.97 -48.64
CA LEU A 572 28.20 -14.90 -48.49
C LEU A 572 27.80 -16.35 -48.78
N SER A 573 27.96 -16.80 -50.02
CA SER A 573 27.97 -18.24 -50.33
C SER A 573 29.26 -18.77 -50.94
N ASN A 574 30.29 -17.97 -51.27
CA ASN A 574 31.48 -18.51 -51.95
C ASN A 574 32.83 -17.77 -51.81
N GLN A 575 33.03 -16.88 -50.83
CA GLN A 575 34.37 -16.28 -50.59
C GLN A 575 34.93 -16.72 -49.24
N THR A 576 35.84 -17.69 -49.27
CA THR A 576 36.64 -18.11 -48.10
C THR A 576 37.95 -17.32 -48.05
N LEU A 577 38.26 -16.73 -46.89
CA LEU A 577 39.59 -16.18 -46.64
C LEU A 577 40.64 -17.29 -46.77
N SER A 578 41.71 -17.03 -47.53
CA SER A 578 42.83 -17.96 -47.63
C SER A 578 43.41 -18.27 -46.24
N THR A 579 43.79 -19.52 -45.98
CA THR A 579 44.37 -19.98 -44.71
C THR A 579 45.54 -19.11 -44.21
N ARG A 580 46.32 -18.54 -45.13
CA ARG A 580 47.42 -17.61 -44.83
C ARG A 580 46.93 -16.31 -44.16
N ARG A 581 45.85 -15.71 -44.67
CA ARG A 581 45.27 -14.46 -44.14
C ARG A 581 44.63 -14.64 -42.77
N LEU A 582 43.97 -15.79 -42.55
CA LEU A 582 43.45 -16.15 -41.23
C LEU A 582 44.58 -16.32 -40.20
N ASN A 583 45.69 -16.96 -40.60
CA ASN A 583 46.86 -17.11 -39.73
C ASN A 583 47.51 -15.75 -39.39
N ASP A 584 47.55 -14.82 -40.34
CA ASP A 584 48.07 -13.48 -40.09
C ASP A 584 47.18 -12.66 -39.14
N ILE A 585 45.85 -12.77 -39.25
CA ILE A 585 44.89 -12.14 -38.32
C ILE A 585 45.07 -12.72 -36.91
N ASN A 586 45.14 -14.03 -36.78
CA ASN A 586 45.29 -14.68 -35.47
C ASN A 586 46.58 -14.25 -34.78
N LYS A 587 47.70 -14.14 -35.51
CA LYS A 587 48.97 -13.65 -34.94
C LYS A 587 48.90 -12.20 -34.46
N ILE A 588 48.11 -11.34 -35.11
CA ILE A 588 47.92 -9.95 -34.67
C ILE A 588 47.04 -9.92 -33.41
N LEU A 589 46.01 -10.76 -33.36
CA LEU A 589 45.18 -10.95 -32.15
C LEU A 589 46.00 -11.46 -30.96
N ASP A 590 46.92 -12.41 -31.20
CA ASP A 590 47.80 -12.93 -30.16
C ASP A 590 48.71 -11.84 -29.59
N ILE A 591 49.23 -10.93 -30.44
CA ILE A 591 50.04 -9.79 -30.00
C ILE A 591 49.22 -8.85 -29.11
N ILE A 592 48.04 -8.40 -29.55
CA ILE A 592 47.25 -7.42 -28.79
C ILE A 592 46.63 -8.00 -27.51
N ASN A 593 46.57 -9.33 -27.37
CA ASN A 593 46.10 -9.99 -26.16
C ASN A 593 47.20 -10.18 -25.12
N LYS A 594 48.47 -9.83 -25.42
CA LYS A 594 49.54 -9.82 -24.42
C LYS A 594 49.30 -8.74 -23.36
N ASP A 595 49.77 -9.03 -22.16
CA ASP A 595 49.84 -8.06 -21.06
C ASP A 595 51.15 -7.28 -21.16
N ALA A 596 51.15 -6.27 -22.05
CA ALA A 596 52.30 -5.42 -22.41
C ALA A 596 51.81 -3.98 -22.65
N ASP A 597 52.72 -3.01 -22.51
CA ASP A 597 52.40 -1.58 -22.69
C ASP A 597 52.13 -1.20 -24.15
N VAL A 598 51.48 -0.06 -24.38
CA VAL A 598 51.07 0.35 -25.73
C VAL A 598 52.23 0.50 -26.71
N ASP A 599 53.41 0.92 -26.26
CA ASP A 599 54.55 1.18 -27.14
C ASP A 599 55.18 -0.14 -27.61
N GLU A 600 55.26 -1.14 -26.72
CA GLU A 600 55.67 -2.51 -27.04
C GLU A 600 54.67 -3.18 -28.00
N LEU A 601 53.36 -3.06 -27.72
CA LEU A 601 52.31 -3.59 -28.58
C LEU A 601 52.30 -2.93 -29.97
N ILE A 602 52.49 -1.60 -30.05
CA ILE A 602 52.64 -0.88 -31.32
C ILE A 602 53.81 -1.44 -32.11
N SER A 603 54.99 -1.57 -31.49
CA SER A 603 56.19 -2.07 -32.15
C SER A 603 56.02 -3.49 -32.69
N GLU A 604 55.44 -4.41 -31.89
CA GLU A 604 55.19 -5.79 -32.31
C GLU A 604 54.14 -5.90 -33.43
N VAL A 605 53.06 -5.14 -33.35
CA VAL A 605 52.02 -5.11 -34.40
C VAL A 605 52.60 -4.54 -35.69
N GLU A 606 53.42 -3.49 -35.64
CA GLU A 606 54.10 -2.93 -36.81
C GLU A 606 55.09 -3.90 -37.44
N ALA A 607 55.90 -4.58 -36.64
CA ALA A 607 56.80 -5.62 -37.13
C ALA A 607 56.01 -6.75 -37.83
N LYS A 608 54.88 -7.15 -37.25
CA LYS A 608 54.02 -8.18 -37.84
C LYS A 608 53.39 -7.72 -39.16
N ILE A 609 52.91 -6.49 -39.24
CA ILE A 609 52.30 -5.94 -40.47
C ILE A 609 53.33 -5.75 -41.57
N ASN A 610 54.54 -5.29 -41.24
CA ASN A 610 55.65 -5.15 -42.18
C ASN A 610 56.11 -6.51 -42.74
N SER A 611 55.91 -7.60 -41.99
CA SER A 611 56.20 -8.98 -42.44
C SER A 611 55.14 -9.59 -43.38
N LEU A 612 54.01 -8.91 -43.60
CA LEU A 612 52.92 -9.40 -44.46
C LEU A 612 53.28 -9.25 -45.95
N GLU A 613 54.19 -10.06 -46.47
CA GLU A 613 54.45 -10.11 -47.92
C GLU A 613 53.38 -10.95 -48.66
N THR A 614 52.67 -10.34 -49.62
CA THR A 614 52.47 -10.90 -50.99
C THR A 614 51.54 -10.03 -51.88
N GLY A 615 52.03 -9.69 -53.08
CA GLY A 615 51.26 -9.83 -54.33
C GLY A 615 50.81 -8.56 -55.09
N LEU A 616 51.60 -8.16 -56.10
CA LEU A 616 51.34 -7.25 -57.25
C LEU A 616 50.93 -5.78 -57.03
N THR A 617 50.46 -5.36 -55.86
CA THR A 617 50.44 -3.94 -55.46
C THR A 617 50.64 -3.89 -53.95
N GLY A 618 51.78 -3.39 -53.47
CA GLY A 618 52.20 -3.39 -52.07
C GLY A 618 51.35 -2.53 -51.13
N ASN A 619 50.07 -2.88 -50.95
CA ASN A 619 49.14 -2.27 -50.02
C ASN A 619 47.99 -3.27 -49.74
N SER A 620 48.17 -4.16 -48.77
CA SER A 620 47.06 -5.01 -48.34
C SER A 620 46.06 -4.14 -47.55
N THR A 621 44.76 -4.25 -47.85
CA THR A 621 43.71 -3.48 -47.15
C THR A 621 43.79 -3.67 -45.63
N LEU A 622 44.21 -4.86 -45.18
CA LEU A 622 44.50 -5.17 -43.78
C LEU A 622 45.62 -4.29 -43.21
N ARG A 623 46.73 -4.15 -43.93
CA ARG A 623 47.86 -3.30 -43.54
C ARG A 623 47.43 -1.84 -43.40
N ILE A 624 46.75 -1.27 -44.40
CA ILE A 624 46.31 0.13 -44.38
C ILE A 624 45.38 0.41 -43.19
N LEU A 625 44.41 -0.48 -42.96
CA LEU A 625 43.46 -0.30 -41.87
C LEU A 625 44.15 -0.33 -40.51
N ILE A 626 45.15 -1.20 -40.34
CA ILE A 626 45.87 -1.26 -39.08
C ILE A 626 46.89 -0.11 -38.94
N GLU A 627 47.60 0.30 -40.00
CA GLU A 627 48.50 1.46 -39.97
C GLU A 627 47.74 2.75 -39.61
N ASN A 628 46.53 2.94 -40.15
CA ASN A 628 45.66 4.05 -39.75
C ASN A 628 45.29 3.97 -38.26
N ALA A 629 44.91 2.78 -37.78
CA ALA A 629 44.56 2.57 -36.38
C ALA A 629 45.76 2.82 -35.44
N ILE A 630 46.99 2.57 -35.87
CA ILE A 630 48.22 2.86 -35.10
C ILE A 630 48.54 4.36 -35.11
N SER A 631 48.30 5.05 -36.24
CA SER A 631 48.71 6.45 -36.42
C SER A 631 48.09 7.41 -35.39
N ASP A 632 46.85 7.13 -34.95
CA ASP A 632 46.13 7.91 -33.93
C ASP A 632 46.79 7.83 -32.53
N PHE A 633 47.62 6.82 -32.30
CA PHE A 633 48.33 6.60 -31.04
C PHE A 633 49.79 7.09 -31.09
N LYS A 634 50.39 7.14 -32.29
CA LYS A 634 51.74 7.74 -32.50
C LYS A 634 51.78 9.25 -32.31
N VAL A 635 50.69 9.96 -32.62
CA VAL A 635 50.59 11.42 -32.43
C VAL A 635 50.56 11.78 -30.93
N ASN A 636 50.14 10.84 -30.07
CA ASN A 636 49.97 11.08 -28.63
C ASN A 636 51.18 10.70 -27.77
N SER A 637 52.12 9.87 -28.24
CA SER A 637 53.33 9.56 -27.46
C SER A 637 54.37 10.70 -27.43
N LEU A 638 54.36 11.59 -28.43
CA LEU A 638 55.16 12.83 -28.44
C LEU A 638 54.51 13.98 -27.65
N SER A 639 53.18 14.02 -27.55
CA SER A 639 52.45 15.06 -26.81
C SER A 639 52.30 14.76 -25.31
N PHE A 640 52.29 13.49 -24.90
CA PHE A 640 52.28 13.10 -23.49
C PHE A 640 53.63 13.27 -22.79
N LYS A 641 54.77 13.20 -23.50
CA LYS A 641 56.09 13.50 -22.91
C LYS A 641 56.33 14.98 -22.61
N ASN A 642 55.59 15.90 -23.25
CA ASN A 642 55.77 17.35 -23.06
C ASN A 642 54.85 17.97 -22.00
N ASN A 643 53.77 17.29 -21.60
CA ASN A 643 52.84 17.81 -20.59
C ASN A 643 53.11 17.32 -19.16
N TYR A 644 54.14 16.50 -18.93
CA TYR A 644 54.63 16.16 -17.58
C TYR A 644 55.76 17.06 -17.07
N ASN A 645 56.19 18.06 -17.86
CA ASN A 645 57.30 18.95 -17.50
C ASN A 645 56.93 20.43 -17.35
N ASN A 646 55.64 20.81 -17.37
CA ASN A 646 55.23 22.16 -16.99
C ASN A 646 53.86 22.17 -16.30
N ASN A 647 53.91 22.57 -15.02
CA ASN A 647 52.85 22.83 -14.02
C ASN A 647 52.30 21.64 -13.24
#